data_AF-A0A9D4TQ43-F1
#
_entry.id   AF-A0A9D4TQ43-F1
#
_cell.length_a   1.000
_cell.length_b   1.000
_cell.length_c   1.000
_cell.angle_alpha   90.00
_cell.angle_beta   90.00
_cell.angle_gamma   90.00
#
_symmetry.space_group_name_H-M   'P 1'
#
loop_
_entity.id
_entity.type
_entity.pdbx_description
1 polymer ?
#
loop_
_entity_poly.entity_id
_entity_poly.type
_entity_poly.pdbx_seq_one_letter_code
_entity_poly.pdbx_strand_id
1 'polypeptide(L)'
;MGKHTASLGEQAAASHFADNMESGRGRGEGANGRGKGGRKPGGKPGGSRLGRAVALLGAALFLGCYALFTSHTTFSIHSVPLSGMHGMHRFGDGTAHTLIIYVYAHTDVEYEENLLYFLEFGVQPGDGCDYLIVVQEGKGVLDTKLPPLPDNVHAVPHTNECFDWGTFGWAIEKGVVDTSRYTYIIFLNSSVRGPFLPSYWPPGLHWSQVLTQRITADTKLVGATISCEGANQAGVLTGKMRRNPHVQSYVVATDQVGLGLLQQDGRVLSCYKSIHDAIWYAEMGSSAAILGAGYNIDSLMLRYQGVDWRLKHNWGCNEGINPYAEYMYDGVNISPFEVMFVKVKEFLLEAGWMTASSAKKYTAWVRHETNLTANEYTLKRTMLRNMKILNMRARGSACFDFEFYKAHNPDLPVWGPETIWEHFVTSGQHEGRVFRFRCKAGAVEWAKPPPPPKPLPPSLSRPPLLPPPSLPPPVVAAAALDQQTGLQQHASAAEQAAAQAAAAAAAAADAAAAAQAAAAAAQREQAAAAAAGGGSQQAVAAEAAAAGATATQAADVGQGAAAGVQHAEAGGGRSAAADTASGADTDAVQQASDAALQQATAAQQQVTDAAAQQLAAQQQQAAAAATAQAVDAVQQAVMATQQQAALAVQQLAQAEQAAAIAGAEQRRR
;
A
#
# COMPACT_ATOMS: atom_id res chain seq x y z
N MET A 1 -53.91 54.06 -51.86
CA MET A 1 -55.22 53.74 -51.25
C MET A 1 -54.96 52.59 -50.26
N GLY A 2 -54.59 52.87 -49.01
CA GLY A 2 -55.46 53.01 -47.83
C GLY A 2 -54.99 51.91 -46.84
N LYS A 3 -54.24 52.22 -45.76
CA LYS A 3 -54.72 52.53 -44.38
C LYS A 3 -55.63 51.42 -43.82
N HIS A 4 -55.45 50.80 -42.64
CA HIS A 4 -54.94 51.28 -41.35
C HIS A 4 -54.74 50.11 -40.32
N THR A 5 -53.87 50.34 -39.32
CA THR A 5 -53.93 49.96 -37.85
C THR A 5 -53.91 48.48 -37.44
N ALA A 6 -52.96 47.93 -36.63
CA ALA A 6 -52.40 48.26 -35.29
C ALA A 6 -53.05 47.45 -34.14
N SER A 7 -52.25 46.69 -33.38
CA SER A 7 -52.34 46.54 -31.91
C SER A 7 -51.17 45.73 -31.33
N LEU A 8 -50.64 46.23 -30.21
CA LEU A 8 -49.64 45.66 -29.30
C LEU A 8 -50.26 44.60 -28.36
N GLY A 9 -49.40 43.77 -27.74
CA GLY A 9 -49.73 42.91 -26.60
C GLY A 9 -48.53 42.10 -26.10
N GLU A 10 -47.89 42.58 -25.03
CA GLU A 10 -46.91 41.90 -24.17
C GLU A 10 -47.52 40.68 -23.45
N GLN A 11 -46.73 39.61 -23.25
CA GLN A 11 -46.48 39.01 -21.92
C GLN A 11 -45.49 37.84 -22.00
N ALA A 12 -44.58 37.81 -21.01
CA ALA A 12 -43.53 36.83 -20.80
C ALA A 12 -44.03 35.53 -20.13
N ALA A 13 -43.41 34.40 -20.44
CA ALA A 13 -43.23 33.28 -19.52
C ALA A 13 -42.03 32.42 -19.95
N ALA A 14 -41.16 32.16 -18.98
CA ALA A 14 -39.96 31.35 -19.09
C ALA A 14 -40.26 29.84 -19.04
N SER A 15 -39.45 29.02 -19.72
CA SER A 15 -39.03 27.71 -19.23
C SER A 15 -37.90 27.13 -20.08
N HIS A 16 -36.81 26.77 -19.40
CA HIS A 16 -35.72 25.89 -19.85
C HIS A 16 -36.22 24.51 -20.30
N PHE A 17 -35.47 23.89 -21.22
CA PHE A 17 -34.93 22.50 -21.26
C PHE A 17 -34.60 22.19 -22.74
N ALA A 18 -33.31 22.08 -23.07
CA ALA A 18 -32.57 20.82 -23.30
C ALA A 18 -33.04 20.07 -24.55
N ASP A 19 -32.21 20.03 -25.60
CA ASP A 19 -32.09 18.91 -26.54
C ASP A 19 -30.98 19.20 -27.58
N ASN A 20 -30.00 18.29 -27.67
CA ASN A 20 -29.77 17.52 -28.90
C ASN A 20 -28.53 16.62 -28.79
N MET A 21 -28.81 15.32 -28.70
CA MET A 21 -27.94 14.26 -29.18
C MET A 21 -27.97 14.21 -30.72
N GLU A 22 -26.78 14.11 -31.30
CA GLU A 22 -26.42 13.18 -32.38
C GLU A 22 -27.46 12.83 -33.47
N SER A 23 -27.30 13.45 -34.65
CA SER A 23 -27.01 12.74 -35.92
C SER A 23 -27.23 13.67 -37.13
N GLY A 24 -26.39 13.52 -38.17
CA GLY A 24 -26.57 14.25 -39.42
C GLY A 24 -25.60 13.85 -40.53
N ARG A 25 -26.01 12.86 -41.33
CA ARG A 25 -25.39 12.44 -42.62
C ARG A 25 -25.54 13.49 -43.72
N GLY A 26 -24.65 13.44 -44.72
CA GLY A 26 -24.91 13.75 -46.15
C GLY A 26 -23.72 13.35 -47.01
N ARG A 27 -23.76 12.25 -47.81
CA ARG A 27 -24.15 12.14 -49.25
C ARG A 27 -23.39 13.14 -50.14
N GLY A 28 -22.81 12.80 -51.30
CA GLY A 28 -22.78 11.59 -52.12
C GLY A 28 -22.18 11.91 -53.51
N GLU A 29 -22.12 10.89 -54.38
CA GLU A 29 -21.83 10.91 -55.85
C GLU A 29 -20.33 11.00 -56.27
N GLY A 30 -19.81 10.24 -57.23
CA GLY A 30 -20.37 9.23 -58.12
C GLY A 30 -19.31 8.67 -59.11
N ALA A 31 -19.47 7.39 -59.44
CA ALA A 31 -19.27 6.71 -60.74
C ALA A 31 -17.89 6.65 -61.48
N ASN A 32 -17.42 5.39 -61.60
CA ASN A 32 -17.00 4.66 -62.82
C ASN A 32 -15.92 5.20 -63.79
N GLY A 33 -14.92 4.34 -64.09
CA GLY A 33 -14.18 4.40 -65.36
C GLY A 33 -12.99 3.44 -65.47
N ARG A 34 -13.15 2.33 -66.21
CA ARG A 34 -12.14 1.33 -66.59
C ARG A 34 -11.01 1.91 -67.47
N GLY A 35 -9.81 1.30 -67.46
CA GLY A 35 -8.95 1.31 -68.66
C GLY A 35 -7.43 1.08 -68.51
N LYS A 36 -7.02 -0.19 -68.65
CA LYS A 36 -5.83 -0.74 -69.35
C LYS A 36 -4.47 0.00 -69.36
N GLY A 37 -3.49 -0.69 -68.75
CA GLY A 37 -2.16 -1.10 -69.24
C GLY A 37 -1.44 -0.39 -70.40
N GLY A 38 -0.17 -0.04 -70.15
CA GLY A 38 0.86 0.25 -71.15
C GLY A 38 2.29 0.22 -70.56
N ARG A 39 3.19 -0.54 -71.17
CA ARG A 39 4.59 -0.82 -70.76
C ARG A 39 5.55 0.37 -71.03
N LYS A 40 6.56 0.48 -70.15
CA LYS A 40 7.96 1.02 -70.20
C LYS A 40 8.65 1.20 -71.59
N PRO A 41 9.88 1.79 -71.71
CA PRO A 41 10.70 2.59 -70.76
C PRO A 41 11.40 3.85 -71.40
N GLY A 42 12.05 4.69 -70.58
CA GLY A 42 13.23 5.45 -71.00
C GLY A 42 13.29 6.92 -70.58
N GLY A 43 14.22 7.26 -69.68
CA GLY A 43 14.59 8.66 -69.37
C GLY A 43 15.21 8.81 -67.98
N LYS A 44 16.55 8.83 -67.92
CA LYS A 44 17.34 9.09 -66.70
C LYS A 44 17.30 10.59 -66.28
N PRO A 45 17.66 10.91 -65.03
CA PRO A 45 17.20 12.12 -64.33
C PRO A 45 18.17 13.30 -64.46
N GLY A 46 17.61 14.51 -64.65
CA GLY A 46 18.29 15.78 -64.42
C GLY A 46 18.04 16.25 -62.98
N GLY A 47 19.08 16.24 -62.15
CA GLY A 47 19.02 16.69 -60.77
C GLY A 47 18.91 18.21 -60.65
N SER A 48 17.97 18.69 -59.83
CA SER A 48 18.00 20.06 -59.31
C SER A 48 18.88 20.10 -58.07
N ARG A 49 20.04 20.76 -58.20
CA ARG A 49 21.05 20.97 -57.14
C ARG A 49 20.54 21.81 -55.95
N LEU A 50 19.32 22.31 -56.01
CA LEU A 50 18.71 23.14 -54.97
C LEU A 50 18.15 22.31 -53.79
N GLY A 51 17.68 21.09 -54.04
CA GLY A 51 17.12 20.22 -52.99
C GLY A 51 18.17 19.62 -52.05
N ARG A 52 19.40 19.42 -52.54
CA ARG A 52 20.50 18.87 -51.72
C ARG A 52 21.14 19.90 -50.79
N ALA A 53 21.16 21.17 -51.18
CA ALA A 53 21.68 22.24 -50.32
C ALA A 53 20.76 22.50 -49.12
N VAL A 54 19.44 22.47 -49.32
CA VAL A 54 18.45 22.67 -48.24
C VAL A 54 18.41 21.48 -47.27
N ALA A 55 18.56 20.25 -47.77
CA ALA A 55 18.61 19.06 -46.92
C ALA A 55 19.90 18.99 -46.06
N LEU A 56 21.05 19.45 -46.60
CA LEU A 56 22.31 19.47 -45.86
C LEU A 56 22.38 20.60 -44.81
N LEU A 57 21.79 21.76 -45.09
CA LEU A 57 21.64 22.84 -44.10
C LEU A 57 20.69 22.45 -42.97
N GLY A 58 19.58 21.77 -43.28
CA GLY A 58 18.65 21.25 -42.27
C GLY A 58 19.28 20.19 -41.36
N ALA A 59 20.07 19.27 -41.93
CA ALA A 59 20.76 18.24 -41.15
C ALA A 59 21.90 18.82 -40.29
N ALA A 60 22.64 19.83 -40.79
CA ALA A 60 23.69 20.50 -40.02
C ALA A 60 23.12 21.35 -38.87
N LEU A 61 21.96 22.00 -39.06
CA LEU A 61 21.26 22.71 -37.98
C LEU A 61 20.70 21.75 -36.93
N PHE A 62 20.17 20.59 -37.34
CA PHE A 62 19.70 19.57 -36.39
C PHE A 62 20.85 18.94 -35.60
N LEU A 63 21.98 18.66 -36.23
CA LEU A 63 23.19 18.15 -35.55
C LEU A 63 23.85 19.21 -34.65
N GLY A 64 23.83 20.49 -35.06
CA GLY A 64 24.31 21.61 -34.24
C GLY A 64 23.44 21.85 -33.01
N CYS A 65 22.11 21.80 -33.16
CA CYS A 65 21.18 21.89 -32.03
C CYS A 65 21.27 20.65 -31.12
N TYR A 66 21.48 19.46 -31.67
CA TYR A 66 21.67 18.24 -30.88
C TYR A 66 22.99 18.26 -30.10
N ALA A 67 24.08 18.77 -30.70
CA ALA A 67 25.37 18.93 -30.02
C ALA A 67 25.35 20.03 -28.94
N LEU A 68 24.58 21.11 -29.13
CA LEU A 68 24.36 22.15 -28.10
C LEU A 68 23.44 21.66 -26.98
N PHE A 69 22.52 20.74 -27.27
CA PHE A 69 21.68 20.11 -26.24
C PHE A 69 22.45 19.06 -25.43
N THR A 70 23.36 18.30 -26.06
CA THR A 70 24.20 17.32 -25.34
C THR A 70 25.40 17.93 -24.62
N SER A 71 25.81 19.16 -24.94
CA SER A 71 26.89 19.86 -24.23
C SER A 71 26.45 20.68 -23.01
N HIS A 72 25.15 20.72 -22.69
CA HIS A 72 24.63 21.25 -21.42
C HIS A 72 24.15 20.19 -20.42
N THR A 73 24.34 18.90 -20.73
CA THR A 73 24.08 17.79 -19.80
C THR A 73 25.25 16.82 -19.76
N THR A 74 26.42 17.32 -19.37
CA THR A 74 27.46 16.50 -18.73
C THR A 74 27.75 17.10 -17.37
N PHE A 75 26.80 16.90 -16.45
CA PHE A 75 27.14 16.89 -15.04
C PHE A 75 27.86 15.56 -14.77
N SER A 76 29.15 15.65 -14.47
CA SER A 76 29.91 14.51 -13.96
C SER A 76 29.20 13.95 -12.73
N ILE A 77 28.75 12.70 -12.82
CA ILE A 77 28.32 11.90 -11.69
C ILE A 77 29.57 11.67 -10.83
N HIS A 78 29.81 12.56 -9.87
CA HIS A 78 30.62 12.21 -8.72
C HIS A 78 29.68 11.46 -7.77
N SER A 79 29.85 10.14 -7.70
CA SER A 79 29.43 9.39 -6.52
C SER A 79 30.21 9.97 -5.33
N VAL A 80 29.58 10.86 -4.57
CA VAL A 80 30.15 11.36 -3.33
C VAL A 80 30.00 10.23 -2.30
N PRO A 81 31.09 9.65 -1.79
CA PRO A 81 30.98 8.74 -0.65
C PRO A 81 30.43 9.51 0.54
N LEU A 82 29.46 8.91 1.25
CA LEU A 82 28.91 9.37 2.53
C LEU A 82 29.99 9.28 3.64
N SER A 83 31.01 10.12 3.53
CA SER A 83 32.04 10.35 4.55
C SER A 83 32.43 11.82 4.50
N GLY A 84 31.68 12.62 5.26
CA GLY A 84 31.86 14.07 5.33
C GLY A 84 30.79 14.75 6.17
N MET A 85 30.59 14.33 7.42
CA MET A 85 29.77 15.06 8.40
C MET A 85 30.44 16.37 8.86
N HIS A 86 30.68 17.32 7.96
CA HIS A 86 31.12 18.67 8.32
C HIS A 86 30.37 19.68 7.44
N GLY A 87 29.25 20.16 7.95
CA GLY A 87 28.43 21.18 7.30
C GLY A 87 26.94 20.95 7.48
N MET A 88 26.45 20.87 8.72
CA MET A 88 25.02 21.04 9.01
C MET A 88 24.64 22.46 8.57
N HIS A 89 24.24 22.65 7.31
CA HIS A 89 23.35 23.75 6.97
C HIS A 89 22.19 23.66 7.96
N ARG A 90 21.96 24.71 8.76
CA ARG A 90 20.89 24.71 9.75
C ARG A 90 19.59 24.36 9.03
N PHE A 91 19.02 23.21 9.39
CA PHE A 91 17.65 22.86 9.03
C PHE A 91 16.77 24.08 9.36
N GLY A 92 16.08 24.64 8.37
CA GLY A 92 15.31 25.88 8.50
C GLY A 92 16.14 27.15 8.74
N ASP A 93 15.94 28.16 7.89
CA ASP A 93 16.46 29.53 8.07
C ASP A 93 15.63 30.35 9.09
N GLY A 94 14.59 29.75 9.66
CA GLY A 94 13.66 30.36 10.62
C GLY A 94 12.44 31.02 9.98
N THR A 95 12.26 30.90 8.66
CA THR A 95 11.11 31.48 7.94
C THR A 95 9.90 30.54 7.85
N ALA A 96 10.12 29.23 7.96
CA ALA A 96 9.05 28.24 7.91
C ALA A 96 8.24 28.19 9.22
N HIS A 97 6.92 28.09 9.09
CA HIS A 97 5.99 27.98 10.22
C HIS A 97 5.50 26.55 10.45
N THR A 98 5.63 25.67 9.45
CA THR A 98 5.17 24.29 9.51
C THR A 98 6.33 23.33 9.23
N LEU A 99 6.50 22.34 10.10
CA LEU A 99 7.41 21.21 9.87
C LEU A 99 6.61 20.02 9.34
N ILE A 100 7.08 19.41 8.26
CA ILE A 100 6.57 18.12 7.80
C ILE A 100 7.63 17.06 8.06
N ILE A 101 7.29 16.03 8.84
CA ILE A 101 8.13 14.85 9.01
C ILE A 101 7.51 13.72 8.19
N TYR A 102 8.17 13.37 7.09
CA TYR A 102 7.79 12.29 6.19
C TYR A 102 8.60 11.05 6.54
N VAL A 103 7.96 10.00 7.05
CA VAL A 103 8.60 8.69 7.25
C VAL A 103 8.46 7.86 5.98
N TYR A 104 9.58 7.59 5.35
CA TYR A 104 9.66 6.83 4.11
C TYR A 104 10.32 5.48 4.35
N ALA A 105 9.54 4.40 4.27
CA ALA A 105 10.08 3.05 4.27
C ALA A 105 9.73 2.39 2.95
N HIS A 106 10.70 2.08 2.09
CA HIS A 106 10.46 1.48 0.76
C HIS A 106 10.14 -0.03 0.86
N THR A 107 9.07 -0.38 1.58
CA THR A 107 8.66 -1.79 1.80
C THR A 107 7.54 -2.26 0.87
N ASP A 108 7.02 -1.37 0.02
CA ASP A 108 6.00 -1.62 -1.00
C ASP A 108 6.43 -0.85 -2.26
N VAL A 109 6.27 -1.43 -3.44
CA VAL A 109 6.75 -0.83 -4.70
C VAL A 109 6.07 0.49 -5.04
N GLU A 110 4.85 0.73 -4.55
CA GLU A 110 4.14 2.00 -4.79
C GLU A 110 4.64 3.12 -3.87
N TYR A 111 5.42 2.81 -2.83
CA TYR A 111 5.89 3.81 -1.87
C TYR A 111 6.93 4.76 -2.45
N GLU A 112 7.80 4.30 -3.35
CA GLU A 112 8.72 5.19 -4.07
C GLU A 112 7.93 6.19 -4.93
N GLU A 113 6.95 5.73 -5.72
CA GLU A 113 6.09 6.61 -6.50
C GLU A 113 5.26 7.57 -5.62
N ASN A 114 4.84 7.14 -4.44
CA ASN A 114 4.16 8.00 -3.47
C ASN A 114 5.07 9.15 -2.99
N LEU A 115 6.33 8.83 -2.64
CA LEU A 115 7.31 9.83 -2.24
C LEU A 115 7.65 10.78 -3.39
N LEU A 116 7.90 10.24 -4.59
CA LEU A 116 8.20 11.05 -5.76
C LEU A 116 7.05 11.99 -6.12
N TYR A 117 5.81 11.51 -6.05
CA TYR A 117 4.62 12.36 -6.22
C TYR A 117 4.57 13.48 -5.17
N PHE A 118 4.83 13.16 -3.90
CA PHE A 118 4.84 14.17 -2.83
C PHE A 118 5.94 15.21 -3.06
N LEU A 119 7.15 14.81 -3.45
CA LEU A 119 8.25 15.73 -3.76
C LEU A 119 7.94 16.61 -4.98
N GLU A 120 7.21 16.08 -5.95
CA GLU A 120 6.86 16.79 -7.19
C GLU A 120 5.72 17.80 -6.99
N PHE A 121 4.69 17.43 -6.22
CA PHE A 121 3.43 18.21 -6.13
C PHE A 121 3.12 18.77 -4.74
N GLY A 122 3.77 18.25 -3.70
CA GLY A 122 3.57 18.66 -2.30
C GLY A 122 4.69 19.52 -1.72
N VAL A 123 5.83 19.63 -2.39
CA VAL A 123 7.00 20.36 -1.88
C VAL A 123 7.34 21.52 -2.82
N GLN A 124 7.49 22.73 -2.28
CA GLN A 124 7.97 23.88 -3.04
C GLN A 124 9.00 24.69 -2.22
N PRO A 125 10.04 25.25 -2.86
CA PRO A 125 10.94 26.17 -2.16
C PRO A 125 10.18 27.40 -1.66
N GLY A 126 10.37 27.76 -0.38
CA GLY A 126 9.79 28.98 0.20
C GLY A 126 8.27 28.94 0.38
N ASP A 127 7.67 27.76 0.46
CA ASP A 127 6.23 27.55 0.73
C ASP A 127 5.83 27.74 2.21
N GLY A 128 6.78 28.17 3.05
CA GLY A 128 6.58 28.30 4.50
C GLY A 128 6.65 26.98 5.25
N CYS A 129 7.14 25.92 4.60
CA CYS A 129 7.33 24.59 5.15
C CYS A 129 8.80 24.15 5.09
N ASP A 130 9.24 23.48 6.16
CA ASP A 130 10.46 22.66 6.14
C ASP A 130 10.08 21.19 6.15
N TYR A 131 10.84 20.38 5.43
CA TYR A 131 10.56 18.96 5.23
C TYR A 131 11.72 18.11 5.75
N LEU A 132 11.43 17.25 6.72
CA LEU A 132 12.33 16.17 7.15
C LEU A 132 11.84 14.84 6.56
N ILE A 133 12.61 14.27 5.64
CA ILE A 133 12.37 12.93 5.10
C ILE A 133 13.23 11.94 5.88
N VAL A 134 12.60 11.11 6.70
CA VAL A 134 13.28 10.01 7.39
C VAL A 134 13.25 8.79 6.48
N VAL A 135 14.38 8.48 5.85
CA VAL A 135 14.57 7.35 4.95
C VAL A 135 14.89 6.13 5.78
N GLN A 136 13.94 5.20 5.89
CA GLN A 136 14.16 3.95 6.58
C GLN A 136 15.03 3.03 5.73
N GLU A 137 16.02 2.39 6.34
CA GLU A 137 17.02 1.54 5.70
C GLU A 137 17.14 0.18 6.41
N GLY A 138 17.78 -0.76 5.74
CA GLY A 138 18.05 -2.08 6.29
C GLY A 138 17.00 -3.11 5.89
N LYS A 139 16.69 -4.03 6.81
CA LYS A 139 15.96 -5.25 6.47
C LYS A 139 14.54 -4.96 5.95
N GLY A 140 14.21 -5.54 4.80
CA GLY A 140 12.87 -5.45 4.19
C GLY A 140 12.58 -4.13 3.50
N VAL A 141 13.55 -3.21 3.42
CA VAL A 141 13.46 -1.97 2.65
C VAL A 141 14.16 -2.19 1.30
N LEU A 142 13.50 -1.79 0.21
CA LEU A 142 14.04 -1.76 -1.14
C LEU A 142 14.99 -0.56 -1.34
N ASP A 143 15.92 -0.69 -2.28
CA ASP A 143 16.83 0.40 -2.63
C ASP A 143 16.04 1.62 -3.13
N THR A 144 16.40 2.80 -2.65
CA THR A 144 15.74 4.05 -3.04
C THR A 144 16.75 5.03 -3.61
N LYS A 145 16.35 5.73 -4.68
CA LYS A 145 17.14 6.84 -5.21
C LYS A 145 16.34 8.13 -5.12
N LEU A 146 16.67 8.95 -4.12
CA LEU A 146 16.07 10.27 -4.00
C LEU A 146 16.54 11.19 -5.14
N PRO A 147 15.63 12.00 -5.71
CA PRO A 147 16.03 13.06 -6.63
C PRO A 147 16.83 14.14 -5.88
N PRO A 148 17.47 15.08 -6.61
CA PRO A 148 18.02 16.29 -5.99
C PRO A 148 16.94 16.99 -5.14
N LEU A 149 17.25 17.21 -3.87
CA LEU A 149 16.31 17.79 -2.91
C LEU A 149 16.46 19.32 -2.84
N PRO A 150 15.35 20.07 -2.76
CA PRO A 150 15.39 21.51 -2.47
C PRO A 150 16.01 21.83 -1.09
N ASP A 151 16.45 23.07 -0.91
CA ASP A 151 17.12 23.53 0.32
C ASP A 151 16.26 23.41 1.59
N ASN A 152 14.92 23.49 1.46
CA ASN A 152 13.99 23.30 2.57
C ASN A 152 13.64 21.82 2.83
N VAL A 153 14.33 20.88 2.19
CA VAL A 153 14.13 19.44 2.34
C VAL A 153 15.42 18.79 2.82
N HIS A 154 15.33 18.06 3.92
CA HIS A 154 16.45 17.31 4.46
C HIS A 154 16.09 15.85 4.59
N ALA A 155 16.93 14.98 4.05
CA ALA A 155 16.79 13.54 4.19
C ALA A 155 17.79 13.00 5.22
N VAL A 156 17.32 12.11 6.10
CA VAL A 156 18.15 11.44 7.11
C VAL A 156 17.89 9.94 7.09
N PRO A 157 18.92 9.10 7.16
CA PRO A 157 18.74 7.66 7.26
C PRO A 157 18.30 7.27 8.67
N HIS A 158 17.48 6.22 8.78
CA HIS A 158 17.05 5.60 10.02
C HIS A 158 16.91 4.09 9.80
N THR A 159 17.24 3.24 10.78
CA THR A 159 16.99 1.80 10.65
C THR A 159 15.49 1.54 10.54
N ASN A 160 15.04 0.56 9.74
CA ASN A 160 13.62 0.22 9.61
C ASN A 160 13.03 -0.43 10.88
N GLU A 161 12.83 0.39 11.91
CA GLU A 161 12.28 0.05 13.22
C GLU A 161 11.33 1.14 13.71
N CYS A 162 10.64 0.87 14.82
CA CYS A 162 9.75 1.81 15.50
C CYS A 162 8.40 2.15 14.83
N PHE A 163 8.17 1.75 13.58
CA PHE A 163 7.00 2.15 12.78
C PHE A 163 6.85 3.69 12.71
N ASP A 164 5.79 4.19 12.07
CA ASP A 164 5.65 5.63 11.79
C ASP A 164 5.74 6.51 13.04
N TRP A 165 4.87 6.29 14.03
CA TRP A 165 4.80 7.10 15.25
C TRP A 165 6.08 7.05 16.08
N GLY A 166 6.73 5.88 16.16
CA GLY A 166 7.99 5.76 16.87
C GLY A 166 9.15 6.41 16.13
N THR A 167 9.16 6.41 14.78
CA THR A 167 10.14 7.15 13.99
C THR A 167 9.95 8.66 14.11
N PHE A 168 8.71 9.17 14.17
CA PHE A 168 8.45 10.58 14.50
C PHE A 168 9.02 10.93 15.88
N GLY A 169 8.77 10.08 16.88
CA GLY A 169 9.33 10.23 18.21
C GLY A 169 10.85 10.25 18.23
N TRP A 170 11.49 9.31 17.54
CA TRP A 170 12.96 9.27 17.39
C TRP A 170 13.52 10.58 16.82
N ALA A 171 12.93 11.10 15.73
CA ALA A 171 13.41 12.32 15.09
C ALA A 171 13.38 13.52 16.04
N ILE A 172 12.34 13.60 16.87
CA ILE A 172 12.14 14.69 17.84
C ILE A 172 13.04 14.49 19.07
N GLU A 173 13.00 13.31 19.70
CA GLU A 173 13.70 13.02 20.95
C GLU A 173 15.22 12.98 20.80
N LYS A 174 15.72 12.58 19.63
CA LYS A 174 17.16 12.58 19.32
C LYS A 174 17.67 13.92 18.81
N GLY A 175 16.79 14.93 18.69
CA GLY A 175 17.15 16.26 18.21
C GLY A 175 17.61 16.26 16.76
N VAL A 176 17.13 15.32 15.94
CA VAL A 176 17.33 15.32 14.49
C VAL A 176 16.65 16.56 13.89
N VAL A 177 15.52 16.95 14.47
CA VAL A 177 14.83 18.22 14.19
C VAL A 177 14.41 18.92 15.48
N ASP A 178 14.55 20.24 15.51
CA ASP A 178 14.04 21.09 16.58
C ASP A 178 12.62 21.57 16.24
N THR A 179 11.62 20.92 16.85
CA THR A 179 10.22 21.23 16.63
C THR A 179 9.78 22.57 17.25
N SER A 180 10.53 23.12 18.21
CA SER A 180 10.13 24.31 18.98
C SER A 180 10.02 25.59 18.14
N ARG A 181 10.60 25.57 16.94
CA ARG A 181 10.64 26.69 16.00
C ARG A 181 9.39 26.77 15.12
N TYR A 182 8.60 25.70 15.07
CA TYR A 182 7.44 25.58 14.18
C TYR A 182 6.16 25.80 14.95
N THR A 183 5.16 26.43 14.32
CA THR A 183 3.82 26.54 14.91
C THR A 183 3.05 25.23 14.76
N TYR A 184 3.23 24.58 13.61
CA TYR A 184 2.54 23.35 13.25
C TYR A 184 3.53 22.25 12.88
N ILE A 185 3.17 21.01 13.20
CA ILE A 185 3.89 19.81 12.81
C ILE A 185 2.90 18.91 12.07
N ILE A 186 3.32 18.40 10.91
CA ILE A 186 2.59 17.41 10.14
C ILE A 186 3.43 16.14 10.05
N PHE A 187 2.86 15.04 10.51
CA PHE A 187 3.36 13.69 10.37
C PHE A 187 2.75 13.05 9.12
N LEU A 188 3.60 12.49 8.26
CA LEU A 188 3.22 11.89 6.99
C LEU A 188 4.00 10.58 6.80
N ASN A 189 3.39 9.54 6.22
CA ASN A 189 4.09 8.27 5.94
C ASN A 189 4.01 7.87 4.45
N SER A 190 4.85 6.91 4.05
CA SER A 190 4.94 6.43 2.68
C SER A 190 3.72 5.66 2.17
N SER A 191 2.76 5.33 3.04
CA SER A 191 1.60 4.53 2.66
C SER A 191 0.55 5.26 1.83
N VAL A 192 0.71 6.58 1.65
CA VAL A 192 -0.24 7.44 0.93
C VAL A 192 0.39 8.22 -0.20
N ARG A 193 -0.43 8.50 -1.21
CA ARG A 193 -0.13 9.43 -2.30
C ARG A 193 -0.91 10.72 -2.11
N GLY A 194 -0.25 11.85 -2.34
CA GLY A 194 -0.83 13.18 -2.28
C GLY A 194 0.25 14.27 -2.18
N PRO A 195 -0.13 15.54 -2.12
CA PRO A 195 -1.51 16.03 -2.02
C PRO A 195 -2.23 16.02 -3.39
N PHE A 196 -3.47 15.52 -3.42
CA PHE A 196 -4.35 15.64 -4.58
C PHE A 196 -5.17 16.93 -4.48
N LEU A 197 -4.82 17.91 -5.32
CA LEU A 197 -5.49 19.20 -5.38
C LEU A 197 -6.36 19.30 -6.64
N PRO A 198 -7.67 19.61 -6.53
CA PRO A 198 -8.52 19.78 -7.70
C PRO A 198 -8.13 21.00 -8.54
N SER A 199 -8.54 21.05 -9.80
CA SER A 199 -8.23 22.18 -10.71
C SER A 199 -8.80 23.53 -10.27
N TYR A 200 -9.80 23.53 -9.39
CA TYR A 200 -10.37 24.74 -8.77
C TYR A 200 -9.70 25.11 -7.45
N TRP A 201 -8.57 24.47 -7.10
CA TRP A 201 -7.81 24.78 -5.90
C TRP A 201 -7.33 26.25 -5.90
N PRO A 202 -7.45 26.98 -4.77
CA PRO A 202 -7.02 28.37 -4.72
C PRO A 202 -5.50 28.52 -4.95
N PRO A 203 -5.04 29.34 -5.92
CA PRO A 203 -3.61 29.44 -6.26
C PRO A 203 -2.68 29.91 -5.13
N GLY A 204 -3.22 30.55 -4.08
CA GLY A 204 -2.45 31.04 -2.93
C GLY A 204 -2.61 30.22 -1.66
N LEU A 205 -3.36 29.11 -1.69
CA LEU A 205 -3.58 28.25 -0.53
C LEU A 205 -2.62 27.06 -0.60
N HIS A 206 -1.67 26.99 0.33
CA HIS A 206 -0.80 25.84 0.43
C HIS A 206 -1.58 24.64 0.99
N TRP A 207 -1.30 23.43 0.52
CA TRP A 207 -2.05 22.22 0.91
C TRP A 207 -2.03 21.99 2.43
N SER A 208 -0.90 22.29 3.08
CA SER A 208 -0.75 22.12 4.54
C SER A 208 -1.70 23.02 5.32
N GLN A 209 -2.05 24.19 4.76
CA GLN A 209 -2.96 25.14 5.40
C GLN A 209 -4.37 24.57 5.55
N VAL A 210 -4.79 23.63 4.71
CA VAL A 210 -6.11 22.98 4.85
C VAL A 210 -6.19 22.08 6.07
N LEU A 211 -5.07 21.53 6.52
CA LEU A 211 -4.98 20.80 7.80
C LEU A 211 -4.75 21.76 8.97
N THR A 212 -3.81 22.71 8.84
CA THR A 212 -3.41 23.56 9.98
C THR A 212 -4.45 24.61 10.35
N GLN A 213 -5.26 25.10 9.41
CA GLN A 213 -6.37 26.02 9.72
C GLN A 213 -7.50 25.36 10.52
N ARG A 214 -7.56 24.02 10.57
CA ARG A 214 -8.50 23.26 11.41
C ARG A 214 -8.01 23.05 12.83
N ILE A 215 -6.74 23.33 13.09
CA ILE A 215 -6.20 23.36 14.44
C ILE A 215 -6.60 24.68 15.07
N THR A 216 -7.41 24.60 16.12
CA THR A 216 -8.03 25.77 16.77
C THR A 216 -7.70 25.79 18.26
N ALA A 217 -8.33 26.68 19.02
CA ALA A 217 -8.27 26.62 20.48
C ALA A 217 -8.89 25.32 21.03
N ASP A 218 -9.87 24.73 20.34
CA ASP A 218 -10.59 23.53 20.77
C ASP A 218 -10.02 22.24 20.14
N THR A 219 -9.56 22.30 18.89
CA THR A 219 -9.06 21.14 18.13
C THR A 219 -7.54 21.12 18.06
N LYS A 220 -6.90 20.03 18.50
CA LYS A 220 -5.42 19.91 18.59
C LYS A 220 -4.80 18.79 17.76
N LEU A 221 -5.62 18.00 17.07
CA LEU A 221 -5.16 16.94 16.18
C LEU A 221 -6.09 16.84 14.97
N VAL A 222 -5.54 16.94 13.78
CA VAL A 222 -6.29 16.94 12.51
C VAL A 222 -5.63 15.96 11.56
N GLY A 223 -6.38 15.24 10.74
CA GLY A 223 -5.77 14.44 9.68
C GLY A 223 -6.64 14.30 8.44
N ALA A 224 -6.19 13.46 7.51
CA ALA A 224 -6.98 13.16 6.32
C ALA A 224 -8.31 12.48 6.69
N THR A 225 -8.26 11.50 7.60
CA THR A 225 -9.42 10.70 8.00
C THR A 225 -9.47 10.43 9.51
N ILE A 226 -10.67 10.14 9.99
CA ILE A 226 -10.92 9.55 11.30
C ILE A 226 -11.52 8.15 11.12
N SER A 227 -11.03 7.19 11.90
CA SER A 227 -11.61 5.85 12.02
C SER A 227 -12.17 5.64 13.42
N CYS A 228 -13.31 4.97 13.51
CA CYS A 228 -13.88 4.45 14.76
C CYS A 228 -13.67 2.94 14.91
N GLU A 229 -12.86 2.34 14.02
CA GLU A 229 -12.44 0.95 14.18
C GLU A 229 -11.66 0.76 15.47
N GLY A 230 -12.03 -0.28 16.22
CA GLY A 230 -11.34 -0.63 17.44
C GLY A 230 -10.09 -1.47 17.16
N ALA A 231 -9.05 -1.29 17.96
CA ALA A 231 -7.89 -2.17 17.95
C ALA A 231 -7.92 -3.09 19.17
N ASN A 232 -7.43 -4.32 19.00
CA ASN A 232 -7.22 -5.27 20.09
C ASN A 232 -5.82 -5.10 20.69
N GLN A 233 -5.71 -5.10 22.01
CA GLN A 233 -4.44 -4.96 22.68
C GLN A 233 -3.52 -6.13 22.30
N ALA A 234 -2.30 -5.82 21.87
CA ALA A 234 -1.33 -6.79 21.35
C ALA A 234 -1.86 -7.70 20.21
N GLY A 235 -2.94 -7.32 19.53
CA GLY A 235 -3.56 -8.12 18.47
C GLY A 235 -4.38 -9.32 18.95
N VAL A 236 -4.62 -9.45 20.25
CA VAL A 236 -5.36 -10.60 20.81
C VAL A 236 -6.87 -10.38 20.64
N LEU A 237 -7.52 -11.15 19.76
CA LEU A 237 -8.95 -10.97 19.40
C LEU A 237 -9.93 -11.05 20.58
N THR A 238 -9.61 -11.84 21.61
CA THR A 238 -10.39 -11.96 22.84
C THR A 238 -9.94 -11.00 23.94
N GLY A 239 -8.94 -10.17 23.64
CA GLY A 239 -8.32 -9.25 24.57
C GLY A 239 -9.12 -7.99 24.79
N LYS A 240 -8.51 -7.07 25.53
CA LYS A 240 -9.06 -5.72 25.71
C LYS A 240 -9.11 -5.03 24.35
N MET A 241 -10.25 -4.43 24.01
CA MET A 241 -10.42 -3.63 22.79
C MET A 241 -10.51 -2.14 23.12
N ARG A 242 -9.77 -1.32 22.38
CA ARG A 242 -9.82 0.15 22.42
C ARG A 242 -10.83 0.61 21.38
N ARG A 243 -11.71 1.54 21.73
CA ARG A 243 -12.83 1.98 20.88
C ARG A 243 -12.97 3.50 20.75
N ASN A 244 -11.90 4.26 20.99
CA ASN A 244 -11.96 5.70 20.73
C ASN A 244 -11.85 5.99 19.22
N PRO A 245 -12.51 7.04 18.72
CA PRO A 245 -12.21 7.58 17.40
C PRO A 245 -10.74 7.99 17.36
N HIS A 246 -10.11 7.83 16.20
CA HIS A 246 -8.74 8.23 16.01
C HIS A 246 -8.50 8.81 14.63
N VAL A 247 -7.70 9.87 14.59
CA VAL A 247 -7.09 10.35 13.35
C VAL A 247 -6.11 9.28 12.88
N GLN A 248 -6.26 8.84 11.62
CA GLN A 248 -5.41 7.77 11.09
C GLN A 248 -3.97 8.28 10.88
N SER A 249 -3.00 7.43 11.20
CA SER A 249 -1.57 7.78 11.34
C SER A 249 -0.88 8.29 10.09
N TYR A 250 -1.49 8.11 8.91
CA TYR A 250 -0.80 8.35 7.66
C TYR A 250 -0.66 9.83 7.30
N VAL A 251 -1.58 10.70 7.74
CA VAL A 251 -1.44 12.17 7.67
C VAL A 251 -2.04 12.76 8.94
N VAL A 252 -1.22 13.39 9.77
CA VAL A 252 -1.65 13.98 11.04
C VAL A 252 -0.98 15.33 11.25
N ALA A 253 -1.75 16.38 11.48
CA ALA A 253 -1.31 17.72 11.81
C ALA A 253 -1.64 18.06 13.27
N THR A 254 -0.72 18.75 13.94
CA THR A 254 -0.87 19.23 15.33
C THR A 254 -0.14 20.55 15.53
N ASP A 255 -0.48 21.29 16.59
CA ASP A 255 0.27 22.46 17.05
C ASP A 255 1.20 22.08 18.23
N GLN A 256 1.91 23.06 18.78
CA GLN A 256 2.77 22.85 19.94
C GLN A 256 2.02 22.35 21.19
N VAL A 257 0.75 22.71 21.36
CA VAL A 257 -0.06 22.22 22.48
C VAL A 257 -0.36 20.74 22.30
N GLY A 258 -0.83 20.35 21.11
CA GLY A 258 -1.11 18.96 20.80
C GLY A 258 0.16 18.12 20.85
N LEU A 259 1.28 18.56 20.24
CA LEU A 259 2.56 17.87 20.32
C LEU A 259 3.01 17.65 21.78
N GLY A 260 2.87 18.66 22.64
CA GLY A 260 3.19 18.54 24.06
C GLY A 260 2.35 17.47 24.76
N LEU A 261 1.07 17.32 24.41
CA LEU A 261 0.21 16.25 24.95
C LEU A 261 0.62 14.87 24.45
N LEU A 262 1.04 14.74 23.19
CA LEU A 262 1.54 13.48 22.64
C LEU A 262 2.83 13.05 23.36
N GLN A 263 3.74 14.00 23.62
CA GLN A 263 4.96 13.76 24.39
C GLN A 263 4.67 13.37 25.86
N GLN A 264 3.71 14.04 26.50
CA GLN A 264 3.35 13.79 27.90
C GLN A 264 2.71 12.42 28.14
N ASP A 265 2.01 11.83 27.17
CA ASP A 265 1.50 10.45 27.31
C ASP A 265 2.66 9.43 27.48
N GLY A 266 3.86 9.75 26.99
CA GLY A 266 5.07 8.94 27.11
C GLY A 266 5.07 7.67 26.27
N ARG A 267 3.94 7.28 25.67
CA ARG A 267 3.81 6.09 24.83
C ARG A 267 3.53 6.44 23.37
N VAL A 268 2.84 7.55 23.09
CA VAL A 268 2.44 7.90 21.72
C VAL A 268 3.64 7.99 20.77
N LEU A 269 4.74 8.59 21.21
CA LEU A 269 5.96 8.75 20.41
C LEU A 269 7.02 7.66 20.68
N SER A 270 6.66 6.59 21.40
CA SER A 270 7.59 5.51 21.71
C SER A 270 7.90 4.62 20.51
N CYS A 271 9.10 4.06 20.49
CA CYS A 271 9.49 3.02 19.55
C CYS A 271 8.84 1.67 19.90
N TYR A 272 8.12 1.08 18.94
CA TYR A 272 7.47 -0.22 19.10
C TYR A 272 8.06 -1.30 18.19
N LYS A 273 8.08 -2.55 18.68
CA LYS A 273 8.44 -3.74 17.89
C LYS A 273 7.22 -4.44 17.28
N SER A 274 6.03 -4.18 17.82
CA SER A 274 4.77 -4.78 17.39
C SER A 274 3.89 -3.73 16.75
N ILE A 275 3.37 -4.02 15.56
CA ILE A 275 2.42 -3.14 14.87
C ILE A 275 1.15 -2.95 15.70
N HIS A 276 0.70 -3.98 16.42
CA HIS A 276 -0.49 -3.88 17.27
C HIS A 276 -0.28 -2.94 18.45
N ASP A 277 0.93 -2.89 19.02
CA ASP A 277 1.25 -1.95 20.08
C ASP A 277 1.38 -0.52 19.53
N ALA A 278 1.98 -0.35 18.36
CA ALA A 278 2.02 0.94 17.67
C ALA A 278 0.60 1.46 17.39
N ILE A 279 -0.31 0.63 16.88
CA ILE A 279 -1.71 1.02 16.66
C ILE A 279 -2.39 1.38 17.99
N TRP A 280 -2.24 0.54 19.01
CA TRP A 280 -2.96 0.68 20.28
C TRP A 280 -2.49 1.88 21.11
N TYR A 281 -1.18 2.04 21.26
CA TYR A 281 -0.56 3.05 22.12
C TYR A 281 -0.20 4.33 21.38
N ALA A 282 0.07 4.28 20.08
CA ALA A 282 0.45 5.46 19.30
C ALA A 282 -0.69 5.97 18.43
N GLU A 283 -1.18 5.21 17.44
CA GLU A 283 -2.21 5.71 16.53
C GLU A 283 -3.51 6.05 17.27
N MET A 284 -4.14 5.05 17.92
CA MET A 284 -5.34 5.30 18.73
C MET A 284 -5.01 6.07 20.01
N GLY A 285 -3.79 5.93 20.52
CA GLY A 285 -3.35 6.61 21.74
C GLY A 285 -3.19 8.12 21.57
N SER A 286 -2.74 8.59 20.41
CA SER A 286 -2.57 10.00 20.09
C SER A 286 -3.88 10.76 20.23
N SER A 287 -4.92 10.28 19.56
CA SER A 287 -6.26 10.87 19.62
C SER A 287 -6.85 10.78 21.02
N ALA A 288 -6.60 9.69 21.74
CA ALA A 288 -7.07 9.56 23.12
C ALA A 288 -6.34 10.47 24.11
N ALA A 289 -5.05 10.77 23.90
CA ALA A 289 -4.31 11.73 24.71
C ALA A 289 -4.91 13.15 24.54
N ILE A 290 -5.20 13.52 23.30
CA ILE A 290 -5.85 14.80 22.96
C ILE A 290 -7.25 14.90 23.55
N LEU A 291 -8.11 13.89 23.32
CA LEU A 291 -9.46 13.83 23.87
C LEU A 291 -9.46 13.77 25.41
N GLY A 292 -8.51 13.05 26.00
CA GLY A 292 -8.34 12.93 27.45
C GLY A 292 -7.95 14.24 28.13
N ALA A 293 -7.26 15.13 27.40
CA ALA A 293 -6.92 16.48 27.84
C ALA A 293 -8.06 17.50 27.65
N GLY A 294 -9.21 17.09 27.13
CA GLY A 294 -10.40 17.94 26.93
C GLY A 294 -10.45 18.68 25.59
N TYR A 295 -9.47 18.47 24.72
CA TYR A 295 -9.46 18.99 23.35
C TYR A 295 -10.21 18.05 22.40
N ASN A 296 -10.58 18.55 21.23
CA ASN A 296 -11.20 17.80 20.15
C ASN A 296 -10.17 17.37 19.09
N ILE A 297 -10.59 16.45 18.20
CA ILE A 297 -9.88 16.03 16.99
C ILE A 297 -10.73 16.37 15.75
N ASP A 298 -10.14 16.43 14.56
CA ASP A 298 -10.88 16.70 13.33
C ASP A 298 -10.27 15.99 12.10
N SER A 299 -10.98 15.98 10.98
CA SER A 299 -10.47 15.46 9.70
C SER A 299 -11.00 16.22 8.49
N LEU A 300 -10.47 15.88 7.31
CA LEU A 300 -10.97 16.42 6.04
C LEU A 300 -12.25 15.74 5.56
N MET A 301 -12.68 14.65 6.20
CA MET A 301 -13.87 13.88 5.80
C MET A 301 -15.14 14.71 5.93
N LEU A 302 -15.91 14.84 4.85
CA LEU A 302 -17.13 15.66 4.81
C LEU A 302 -18.17 15.18 5.84
N ARG A 303 -18.28 13.87 6.05
CA ARG A 303 -19.23 13.27 7.00
C ARG A 303 -18.98 13.68 8.46
N TYR A 304 -17.76 14.08 8.80
CA TYR A 304 -17.33 14.33 10.18
C TYR A 304 -17.16 15.80 10.53
N GLN A 305 -17.57 16.70 9.64
CA GLN A 305 -17.48 18.13 9.86
C GLN A 305 -18.37 18.57 11.03
N GLY A 306 -17.77 19.23 12.03
CA GLY A 306 -18.48 19.74 13.20
C GLY A 306 -18.82 18.71 14.26
N VAL A 307 -18.29 17.48 14.17
CA VAL A 307 -18.49 16.44 15.20
C VAL A 307 -17.63 16.74 16.43
N ASP A 308 -18.24 16.70 17.61
CA ASP A 308 -17.52 16.74 18.89
C ASP A 308 -17.15 15.32 19.32
N TRP A 309 -15.88 14.97 19.17
CA TRP A 309 -15.37 13.62 19.48
C TRP A 309 -15.11 13.40 20.96
N ARG A 310 -15.25 14.42 21.81
CA ARG A 310 -15.22 14.25 23.27
C ARG A 310 -16.48 13.55 23.77
N LEU A 311 -17.56 13.64 23.00
CA LEU A 311 -18.83 12.99 23.29
C LEU A 311 -18.78 11.51 22.91
N LYS A 312 -18.77 10.64 23.92
CA LYS A 312 -18.64 9.18 23.73
C LYS A 312 -19.73 8.53 22.88
N HIS A 313 -20.91 9.14 22.73
CA HIS A 313 -21.95 8.61 21.85
C HIS A 313 -21.55 8.65 20.36
N ASN A 314 -20.57 9.49 20.00
CA ASN A 314 -20.03 9.56 18.63
C ASN A 314 -18.98 8.47 18.35
N TRP A 315 -18.51 7.73 19.36
CA TRP A 315 -17.38 6.78 19.20
C TRP A 315 -17.74 5.51 18.43
N GLY A 316 -19.04 5.24 18.25
CA GLY A 316 -19.54 4.20 17.34
C GLY A 316 -19.70 4.69 15.90
N CYS A 317 -19.03 5.77 15.50
CA CYS A 317 -19.17 6.32 14.15
C CYS A 317 -18.87 5.26 13.09
N ASN A 318 -19.51 5.38 11.92
CA ASN A 318 -19.33 4.43 10.82
C ASN A 318 -19.48 2.98 11.27
N GLU A 319 -20.38 2.66 12.22
CA GLU A 319 -20.55 1.31 12.77
C GLU A 319 -19.26 0.65 13.29
N GLY A 320 -18.27 1.46 13.69
CA GLY A 320 -16.97 0.98 14.15
C GLY A 320 -16.12 0.32 13.05
N ILE A 321 -16.34 0.66 11.78
CA ILE A 321 -15.51 0.20 10.66
C ILE A 321 -14.61 1.31 10.10
N ASN A 322 -13.49 0.89 9.51
CA ASN A 322 -12.49 1.75 8.93
C ASN A 322 -12.97 2.29 7.57
N PRO A 323 -12.94 3.61 7.32
CA PRO A 323 -13.51 4.17 6.10
C PRO A 323 -12.66 3.93 4.85
N TYR A 324 -11.44 3.39 4.96
CA TYR A 324 -10.51 3.29 3.83
C TYR A 324 -10.87 2.22 2.78
N ALA A 325 -11.65 1.20 3.18
CA ALA A 325 -11.99 0.07 2.32
C ALA A 325 -13.18 0.34 1.40
N GLU A 326 -13.31 -0.46 0.34
CA GLU A 326 -14.34 -0.30 -0.69
C GLU A 326 -15.75 -0.24 -0.08
N TYR A 327 -16.46 0.85 -0.34
CA TYR A 327 -17.81 1.17 0.14
C TYR A 327 -17.94 1.27 1.67
N MET A 328 -16.84 1.17 2.42
CA MET A 328 -16.83 1.25 3.89
C MET A 328 -16.91 2.68 4.44
N TYR A 329 -16.97 3.68 3.56
CA TYR A 329 -17.31 5.05 3.92
C TYR A 329 -18.77 5.33 3.57
N ASP A 330 -19.70 4.79 4.38
CA ASP A 330 -21.15 5.01 4.24
C ASP A 330 -21.73 4.63 2.86
N GLY A 331 -21.27 3.51 2.31
CA GLY A 331 -21.69 3.03 0.98
C GLY A 331 -21.02 3.76 -0.18
N VAL A 332 -20.07 4.66 0.08
CA VAL A 332 -19.21 5.31 -0.91
C VAL A 332 -17.73 5.05 -0.61
N ASN A 333 -16.87 5.51 -1.51
CA ASN A 333 -15.42 5.45 -1.36
C ASN A 333 -14.87 6.82 -0.97
N ILE A 334 -13.79 6.82 -0.19
CA ILE A 334 -13.03 8.04 0.09
C ILE A 334 -12.48 8.60 -1.22
N SER A 335 -12.71 9.89 -1.47
CA SER A 335 -12.18 10.56 -2.65
C SER A 335 -10.79 11.16 -2.37
N PRO A 336 -9.80 11.01 -3.28
CA PRO A 336 -8.53 11.74 -3.17
C PRO A 336 -8.70 13.26 -3.06
N PHE A 337 -9.73 13.84 -3.69
CA PHE A 337 -10.03 15.26 -3.61
C PHE A 337 -10.82 15.67 -2.36
N GLU A 338 -11.32 14.71 -1.57
CA GLU A 338 -11.95 14.99 -0.27
C GLU A 338 -10.90 15.05 0.83
N VAL A 339 -10.03 14.03 0.91
CA VAL A 339 -9.09 13.87 2.03
C VAL A 339 -7.64 14.16 1.69
N MET A 340 -7.36 14.62 0.46
CA MET A 340 -6.06 15.08 -0.06
C MET A 340 -4.96 14.02 -0.18
N PHE A 341 -4.89 13.07 0.76
CA PHE A 341 -3.92 11.98 0.80
C PHE A 341 -4.66 10.66 1.00
N VAL A 342 -4.42 9.69 0.13
CA VAL A 342 -5.09 8.38 0.19
C VAL A 342 -4.10 7.24 0.08
N LYS A 343 -4.43 6.09 0.68
CA LYS A 343 -3.56 4.90 0.65
C LYS A 343 -3.41 4.38 -0.78
N VAL A 344 -2.16 4.22 -1.20
CA VAL A 344 -1.79 3.60 -2.47
C VAL A 344 -0.70 2.58 -2.18
N LYS A 345 -1.05 1.32 -2.38
CA LYS A 345 -0.23 0.13 -2.14
C LYS A 345 -0.43 -0.86 -3.27
N GLU A 346 0.55 -1.71 -3.53
CA GLU A 346 0.47 -2.68 -4.63
C GLU A 346 -0.79 -3.56 -4.52
N PHE A 347 -1.01 -4.17 -3.35
CA PHE A 347 -2.17 -5.05 -3.16
C PHE A 347 -3.52 -4.35 -3.33
N LEU A 348 -3.62 -3.05 -3.05
CA LEU A 348 -4.85 -2.27 -3.24
C LEU A 348 -5.13 -2.06 -4.73
N LEU A 349 -4.07 -1.85 -5.51
CA LEU A 349 -4.16 -1.73 -6.96
C LEU A 349 -4.47 -3.07 -7.62
N GLU A 350 -3.84 -4.16 -7.16
CA GLU A 350 -4.15 -5.52 -7.62
C GLU A 350 -5.59 -5.93 -7.33
N ALA A 351 -6.09 -5.58 -6.14
CA ALA A 351 -7.47 -5.81 -5.75
C ALA A 351 -8.46 -4.86 -6.47
N GLY A 352 -7.97 -3.91 -7.28
CA GLY A 352 -8.80 -2.98 -8.03
C GLY A 352 -9.60 -2.00 -7.16
N TRP A 353 -9.07 -1.64 -5.99
CA TRP A 353 -9.73 -0.68 -5.11
C TRP A 353 -9.81 0.68 -5.80
N MET A 354 -11.00 1.26 -5.82
CA MET A 354 -11.39 2.46 -6.52
C MET A 354 -10.60 3.67 -6.03
N THR A 355 -10.39 3.81 -4.72
CA THR A 355 -9.62 4.93 -4.16
C THR A 355 -8.17 4.94 -4.67
N ALA A 356 -7.48 3.80 -4.55
CA ALA A 356 -6.09 3.66 -5.01
C ALA A 356 -5.98 3.76 -6.54
N SER A 357 -6.90 3.12 -7.27
CA SER A 357 -6.95 3.19 -8.74
C SER A 357 -7.21 4.61 -9.24
N SER A 358 -8.08 5.37 -8.57
CA SER A 358 -8.35 6.77 -8.90
C SER A 358 -7.14 7.65 -8.63
N ALA A 359 -6.45 7.44 -7.49
CA ALA A 359 -5.20 8.14 -7.19
C ALA A 359 -4.13 7.91 -8.26
N LYS A 360 -3.91 6.65 -8.69
CA LYS A 360 -2.98 6.31 -9.78
C LYS A 360 -3.38 6.99 -11.09
N LYS A 361 -4.69 7.07 -11.38
CA LYS A 361 -5.19 7.77 -12.56
C LYS A 361 -4.96 9.28 -12.50
N TYR A 362 -5.22 9.90 -11.35
CA TYR A 362 -5.00 11.33 -11.13
C TYR A 362 -3.52 11.69 -11.18
N THR A 363 -2.62 10.81 -10.72
CA THR A 363 -1.17 10.96 -10.91
C THR A 363 -0.81 11.10 -12.40
N ALA A 364 -1.28 10.19 -13.25
CA ALA A 364 -1.02 10.27 -14.69
C ALA A 364 -1.59 11.57 -15.31
N TRP A 365 -2.76 12.02 -14.84
CA TRP A 365 -3.41 13.23 -15.35
C TRP A 365 -2.65 14.50 -14.99
N VAL A 366 -2.18 14.63 -13.75
CA VAL A 366 -1.43 15.81 -13.32
C VAL A 366 -0.03 15.86 -13.93
N ARG A 367 0.59 14.71 -14.24
CA ARG A 367 1.85 14.60 -15.01
C ARG A 367 1.66 14.80 -16.52
N HIS A 368 0.44 15.06 -16.98
CA HIS A 368 0.08 15.16 -18.40
C HIS A 368 0.38 13.89 -19.22
N GLU A 369 0.44 12.73 -18.58
CA GLU A 369 0.64 11.40 -19.18
C GLU A 369 -0.69 10.86 -19.72
N THR A 370 -1.34 11.62 -20.60
CA THR A 370 -2.68 11.27 -21.10
C THR A 370 -2.77 11.24 -22.60
N ASN A 371 -3.37 10.16 -23.12
CA ASN A 371 -3.88 10.13 -24.47
C ASN A 371 -5.33 10.63 -24.46
N LEU A 372 -5.54 11.87 -24.93
CA LEU A 372 -6.85 12.53 -24.97
C LEU A 372 -7.91 11.77 -25.81
N THR A 373 -7.48 10.88 -26.70
CA THR A 373 -8.39 10.05 -27.52
C THR A 373 -8.67 8.68 -26.90
N ALA A 374 -7.91 8.28 -25.88
CA ALA A 374 -8.11 7.02 -25.19
C ALA A 374 -9.18 7.15 -24.11
N ASN A 375 -10.03 6.14 -24.00
CA ASN A 375 -10.94 6.00 -22.87
C ASN A 375 -10.89 4.57 -22.34
N GLU A 376 -10.40 4.43 -21.12
CA GLU A 376 -10.20 3.13 -20.47
C GLU A 376 -11.51 2.37 -20.28
N TYR A 377 -12.64 3.07 -20.16
CA TYR A 377 -13.96 2.45 -20.17
C TYR A 377 -14.22 1.66 -21.45
N THR A 378 -13.74 2.11 -22.61
CA THR A 378 -13.93 1.39 -23.87
C THR A 378 -13.17 0.05 -23.87
N LEU A 379 -11.97 0.02 -23.28
CA LEU A 379 -11.15 -1.20 -23.18
C LEU A 379 -11.67 -2.16 -22.10
N LYS A 380 -12.15 -1.62 -20.97
CA LYS A 380 -12.62 -2.39 -19.82
C LYS A 380 -14.14 -2.54 -19.76
N ARG A 381 -14.86 -2.21 -20.84
CA ARG A 381 -16.32 -2.08 -20.87
C ARG A 381 -17.04 -3.28 -20.26
N THR A 382 -16.67 -4.48 -20.67
CA THR A 382 -17.27 -5.73 -20.18
C THR A 382 -17.05 -5.89 -18.68
N MET A 383 -15.79 -5.79 -18.21
CA MET A 383 -15.43 -5.91 -16.80
C MET A 383 -16.22 -4.92 -15.93
N LEU A 384 -16.26 -3.64 -16.33
CA LEU A 384 -16.93 -2.57 -15.58
C LEU A 384 -18.46 -2.72 -15.55
N ARG A 385 -19.05 -3.40 -16.55
CA ARG A 385 -20.49 -3.65 -16.61
C ARG A 385 -20.92 -4.91 -15.87
N ASN A 386 -20.04 -5.92 -15.74
CA ASN A 386 -20.38 -7.25 -15.24
C ASN A 386 -21.08 -7.22 -13.87
N MET A 387 -20.61 -6.43 -12.91
CA MET A 387 -21.25 -6.38 -11.58
C MET A 387 -22.69 -5.87 -11.64
N LYS A 388 -22.96 -4.84 -12.44
CA LYS A 388 -24.32 -4.32 -12.66
C LYS A 388 -25.21 -5.31 -13.43
N ILE A 389 -24.64 -6.01 -14.42
CA ILE A 389 -25.31 -7.08 -15.16
C ILE A 389 -25.73 -8.21 -14.20
N LEU A 390 -24.79 -8.70 -13.38
CA LEU A 390 -25.04 -9.77 -12.40
C LEU A 390 -26.11 -9.35 -11.39
N ASN A 391 -26.01 -8.14 -10.85
CA ASN A 391 -27.01 -7.60 -9.91
C ASN A 391 -28.42 -7.52 -10.54
N MET A 392 -28.53 -7.05 -11.79
CA MET A 392 -29.84 -7.01 -12.46
C MET A 392 -30.36 -8.41 -12.81
N ARG A 393 -29.49 -9.34 -13.23
CA ARG A 393 -29.88 -10.74 -13.46
C ARG A 393 -30.40 -11.41 -12.20
N ALA A 394 -29.73 -11.18 -11.06
CA ALA A 394 -30.15 -11.71 -9.77
C ALA A 394 -31.50 -11.13 -9.33
N ARG A 395 -31.75 -9.83 -9.58
CA ARG A 395 -33.05 -9.18 -9.34
C ARG A 395 -34.18 -9.77 -10.17
N GLY A 396 -33.91 -10.17 -11.42
CA GLY A 396 -34.90 -10.72 -12.34
C GLY A 396 -35.88 -9.68 -12.91
N SER A 397 -36.70 -10.12 -13.86
CA SER A 397 -37.56 -9.27 -14.69
C SER A 397 -38.99 -9.10 -14.16
N ALA A 398 -39.37 -9.80 -13.08
CA ALA A 398 -40.76 -9.88 -12.60
C ALA A 398 -41.42 -8.51 -12.38
N CYS A 399 -40.63 -7.57 -11.87
CA CYS A 399 -41.07 -6.21 -11.58
C CYS A 399 -40.75 -5.19 -12.68
N PHE A 400 -40.09 -5.59 -13.78
CA PHE A 400 -39.63 -4.67 -14.81
C PHE A 400 -40.81 -4.18 -15.66
N ASP A 401 -40.92 -2.86 -15.83
CA ASP A 401 -42.03 -2.28 -16.61
C ASP A 401 -41.70 -2.26 -18.11
N PHE A 402 -41.97 -3.37 -18.80
CA PHE A 402 -41.70 -3.54 -20.23
C PHE A 402 -42.37 -2.47 -21.11
N GLU A 403 -43.63 -2.15 -20.82
CA GLU A 403 -44.39 -1.15 -21.58
C GLU A 403 -43.80 0.25 -21.39
N PHE A 404 -43.45 0.61 -20.15
CA PHE A 404 -42.78 1.88 -19.88
C PHE A 404 -41.43 1.96 -20.59
N TYR A 405 -40.63 0.90 -20.50
CA TYR A 405 -39.32 0.88 -21.15
C TYR A 405 -39.44 1.02 -22.67
N LYS A 406 -40.37 0.30 -23.30
CA LYS A 406 -40.60 0.39 -24.75
C LYS A 406 -41.12 1.77 -25.16
N ALA A 407 -42.05 2.35 -24.40
CA ALA A 407 -42.63 3.66 -24.70
C ALA A 407 -41.59 4.79 -24.66
N HIS A 408 -40.57 4.69 -23.81
CA HIS A 408 -39.50 5.69 -23.68
C HIS A 408 -38.24 5.37 -24.51
N ASN A 409 -38.25 4.26 -25.26
CA ASN A 409 -37.15 3.80 -26.11
C ASN A 409 -37.70 3.35 -27.46
N PRO A 410 -38.29 4.26 -28.27
CA PRO A 410 -39.01 3.92 -29.50
C PRO A 410 -38.10 3.44 -30.65
N ASP A 411 -36.79 3.60 -30.50
CA ASP A 411 -35.77 3.09 -31.42
C ASP A 411 -35.60 1.56 -31.32
N LEU A 412 -36.06 0.96 -30.22
CA LEU A 412 -35.97 -0.49 -30.06
C LEU A 412 -36.90 -1.21 -31.04
N PRO A 413 -36.43 -2.27 -31.71
CA PRO A 413 -37.28 -3.09 -32.56
C PRO A 413 -38.46 -3.70 -31.79
N VAL A 414 -39.42 -4.25 -32.54
CA VAL A 414 -40.53 -5.01 -31.97
C VAL A 414 -39.99 -6.32 -31.36
N TRP A 415 -39.71 -6.26 -30.06
CA TRP A 415 -39.17 -7.37 -29.28
C TRP A 415 -40.17 -7.87 -28.23
N GLY A 416 -40.06 -9.16 -27.90
CA GLY A 416 -40.77 -9.76 -26.78
C GLY A 416 -40.15 -9.36 -25.43
N PRO A 417 -40.87 -9.58 -24.32
CA PRO A 417 -40.41 -9.23 -22.97
C PRO A 417 -39.03 -9.79 -22.62
N GLU A 418 -38.73 -11.03 -22.96
CA GLU A 418 -37.44 -11.68 -22.65
C GLU A 418 -36.28 -10.95 -23.33
N THR A 419 -36.44 -10.59 -24.61
CA THR A 419 -35.43 -9.85 -25.37
C THR A 419 -35.29 -8.42 -24.87
N ILE A 420 -36.39 -7.76 -24.49
CA ILE A 420 -36.33 -6.41 -23.90
C ILE A 420 -35.58 -6.44 -22.56
N TRP A 421 -35.86 -7.45 -21.72
CA TRP A 421 -35.15 -7.63 -20.45
C TRP A 421 -33.66 -7.86 -20.67
N GLU A 422 -33.29 -8.79 -21.56
CA GLU A 422 -31.87 -9.07 -21.82
C GLU A 422 -31.16 -7.83 -22.39
N HIS A 423 -31.82 -7.10 -23.29
CA HIS A 423 -31.30 -5.82 -23.79
C HIS A 423 -31.10 -4.81 -22.66
N PHE A 424 -32.08 -4.62 -21.77
CA PHE A 424 -31.95 -3.72 -20.63
C PHE A 424 -30.78 -4.12 -19.74
N VAL A 425 -30.68 -5.40 -19.38
CA VAL A 425 -29.64 -5.96 -18.51
C VAL A 425 -28.25 -5.76 -19.11
N THR A 426 -28.06 -6.03 -20.40
CA THR A 426 -26.71 -6.04 -21.02
C THR A 426 -26.28 -4.70 -21.60
N SER A 427 -27.24 -3.86 -21.99
CA SER A 427 -27.00 -2.62 -22.74
C SER A 427 -27.77 -1.45 -22.16
N GLY A 428 -29.09 -1.53 -22.04
CA GLY A 428 -29.94 -0.38 -21.78
C GLY A 428 -29.64 0.36 -20.48
N GLN A 429 -29.37 -0.36 -19.39
CA GLN A 429 -28.99 0.25 -18.10
C GLN A 429 -27.65 1.02 -18.16
N HIS A 430 -26.83 0.77 -19.18
CA HIS A 430 -25.53 1.40 -19.39
C HIS A 430 -25.52 2.49 -20.46
N GLU A 431 -26.65 2.66 -21.15
CA GLU A 431 -26.85 3.66 -22.22
C GLU A 431 -27.62 4.88 -21.72
N GLY A 432 -27.96 4.94 -20.42
CA GLY A 432 -28.79 6.00 -19.86
C GLY A 432 -30.26 5.91 -20.28
N ARG A 433 -30.70 4.76 -20.80
CA ARG A 433 -32.09 4.55 -21.22
C ARG A 433 -33.03 4.64 -20.04
N VAL A 434 -34.19 5.26 -20.25
CA VAL A 434 -35.21 5.44 -19.21
C VAL A 434 -35.91 4.12 -18.93
N PHE A 435 -35.93 3.69 -17.66
CA PHE A 435 -36.58 2.46 -17.20
C PHE A 435 -37.20 2.64 -15.82
N ARG A 436 -38.09 1.73 -15.41
CA ARG A 436 -38.59 1.67 -14.04
C ARG A 436 -38.98 0.24 -13.66
N PHE A 437 -39.09 0.01 -12.36
CA PHE A 437 -39.67 -1.20 -11.79
C PHE A 437 -41.01 -0.85 -11.10
N ARG A 438 -42.01 -1.72 -11.23
CA ARG A 438 -43.35 -1.53 -10.65
C ARG A 438 -43.43 -1.87 -9.17
N CYS A 439 -42.53 -2.71 -8.67
CA CYS A 439 -42.47 -3.08 -7.26
C CYS A 439 -41.92 -1.91 -6.42
N LYS A 440 -42.33 -1.83 -5.14
CA LYS A 440 -41.87 -0.78 -4.22
C LYS A 440 -40.33 -0.73 -4.17
N ALA A 441 -39.75 0.47 -4.04
CA ALA A 441 -38.31 0.62 -3.82
C ALA A 441 -37.87 -0.23 -2.61
N GLY A 442 -36.87 -1.08 -2.79
CA GLY A 442 -36.40 -2.02 -1.77
C GLY A 442 -37.08 -3.40 -1.76
N ALA A 443 -38.18 -3.60 -2.51
CA ALA A 443 -38.75 -4.94 -2.70
C ALA A 443 -37.95 -5.69 -3.78
N VAL A 444 -36.98 -6.51 -3.36
CA VAL A 444 -36.26 -7.45 -4.23
C VAL A 444 -37.05 -8.75 -4.24
N GLU A 445 -37.85 -8.99 -5.29
CA GLU A 445 -38.42 -10.30 -5.54
C GLU A 445 -37.37 -11.13 -6.27
N TRP A 446 -36.55 -11.86 -5.52
CA TRP A 446 -35.58 -12.79 -6.11
C TRP A 446 -36.31 -13.82 -6.97
N ALA A 447 -35.79 -14.10 -8.17
CA ALA A 447 -36.33 -15.16 -9.00
C ALA A 447 -36.34 -16.47 -8.19
N LYS A 448 -37.52 -17.10 -8.07
CA LYS A 448 -37.62 -18.41 -7.41
C LYS A 448 -36.67 -19.39 -8.12
N PRO A 449 -35.87 -20.18 -7.37
CA PRO A 449 -34.98 -21.15 -7.99
C PRO A 449 -35.76 -22.08 -8.94
N PRO A 450 -35.14 -22.56 -10.03
CA PRO A 450 -35.81 -23.47 -10.95
C PRO A 450 -36.35 -24.67 -10.17
N PRO A 451 -37.57 -25.16 -10.50
CA PRO A 451 -38.13 -26.30 -9.82
C PRO A 451 -37.16 -27.49 -9.96
N PRO A 452 -36.96 -28.28 -8.89
CA PRO A 452 -36.09 -29.44 -8.95
C PRO A 452 -36.55 -30.38 -10.08
N PRO A 453 -35.63 -31.05 -10.79
CA PRO A 453 -35.99 -32.00 -11.83
C PRO A 453 -36.97 -33.03 -11.27
N LYS A 454 -38.04 -33.33 -12.04
CA LYS A 454 -39.08 -34.27 -11.64
C LYS A 454 -38.42 -35.60 -11.20
N PRO A 455 -38.74 -36.13 -10.01
CA PRO A 455 -38.26 -37.43 -9.60
C PRO A 455 -38.63 -38.50 -10.63
N LEU A 456 -37.68 -39.35 -10.99
CA LEU A 456 -37.93 -40.56 -11.76
C LEU A 456 -39.00 -41.40 -11.03
N PRO A 457 -39.94 -42.05 -11.76
CA PRO A 457 -41.03 -42.79 -11.13
C PRO A 457 -40.47 -43.93 -10.26
N PRO A 458 -40.98 -44.11 -9.03
CA PRO A 458 -40.47 -45.10 -8.11
C PRO A 458 -40.86 -46.52 -8.57
N SER A 459 -39.85 -47.37 -8.78
CA SER A 459 -40.05 -48.81 -8.86
C SER A 459 -40.60 -49.33 -7.53
N LEU A 460 -41.67 -50.12 -7.64
CA LEU A 460 -42.42 -50.76 -6.57
C LEU A 460 -41.53 -51.43 -5.52
N SER A 461 -41.62 -51.00 -4.27
CA SER A 461 -41.82 -51.89 -3.10
C SER A 461 -41.93 -51.06 -1.82
N ARG A 462 -43.01 -51.29 -1.07
CA ARG A 462 -43.34 -50.66 0.21
C ARG A 462 -43.29 -51.72 1.31
N PRO A 463 -42.76 -51.40 2.49
CA PRO A 463 -43.25 -51.99 3.75
C PRO A 463 -43.72 -50.89 4.75
N PRO A 464 -44.38 -51.28 5.87
CA PRO A 464 -45.53 -50.55 6.41
C PRO A 464 -45.24 -49.54 7.54
N LEU A 465 -46.26 -48.71 7.77
CA LEU A 465 -46.38 -47.61 8.73
C LEU A 465 -46.31 -48.04 10.21
N LEU A 466 -45.75 -47.17 11.05
CA LEU A 466 -45.89 -47.15 12.51
C LEU A 466 -46.48 -45.80 12.99
N PRO A 467 -47.11 -45.75 14.18
CA PRO A 467 -48.19 -44.81 14.55
C PRO A 467 -47.67 -43.46 15.11
N PRO A 468 -48.55 -42.44 15.30
CA PRO A 468 -48.12 -41.07 15.53
C PRO A 468 -47.83 -40.76 17.01
N PRO A 469 -46.86 -39.88 17.33
CA PRO A 469 -46.74 -39.31 18.66
C PRO A 469 -47.52 -37.98 18.79
N SER A 470 -47.91 -37.71 20.03
CA SER A 470 -48.83 -36.70 20.56
C SER A 470 -48.30 -35.25 20.53
N LEU A 471 -49.24 -34.30 20.53
CA LEU A 471 -49.05 -32.84 20.58
C LEU A 471 -48.58 -32.32 21.95
N PRO A 472 -47.73 -31.27 21.98
CA PRO A 472 -47.63 -30.34 23.11
C PRO A 472 -48.22 -28.93 22.81
N PRO A 473 -48.47 -28.09 23.85
CA PRO A 473 -49.34 -26.91 23.82
C PRO A 473 -48.59 -25.58 23.48
N PRO A 474 -49.26 -24.41 23.43
CA PRO A 474 -48.85 -23.29 22.59
C PRO A 474 -47.92 -22.30 23.29
N VAL A 475 -46.70 -22.12 22.78
CA VAL A 475 -45.88 -20.91 23.03
C VAL A 475 -45.08 -20.59 21.77
N VAL A 476 -45.66 -19.89 20.80
CA VAL A 476 -44.91 -19.36 19.66
C VAL A 476 -45.39 -17.95 19.32
N ALA A 477 -44.87 -16.98 20.06
CA ALA A 477 -44.87 -15.56 19.64
C ALA A 477 -43.58 -14.81 20.07
N ALA A 478 -42.76 -15.38 20.96
CA ALA A 478 -41.48 -14.77 21.36
C ALA A 478 -40.25 -15.29 20.57
N ALA A 479 -40.31 -16.47 19.94
CA ALA A 479 -39.15 -17.10 19.27
C ALA A 479 -38.82 -16.52 17.88
N ALA A 480 -39.75 -15.82 17.23
CA ALA A 480 -39.56 -15.27 15.89
C ALA A 480 -38.74 -13.96 15.89
N LEU A 481 -38.76 -13.20 16.99
CA LEU A 481 -37.95 -11.98 17.13
C LEU A 481 -36.49 -12.30 17.50
N ASP A 482 -36.27 -13.35 18.30
CA ASP A 482 -34.93 -13.85 18.69
C ASP A 482 -34.18 -14.53 17.55
N GLN A 483 -34.89 -15.20 16.62
CA GLN A 483 -34.27 -15.78 15.43
C GLN A 483 -33.81 -14.72 14.42
N GLN A 484 -34.51 -13.59 14.33
CA GLN A 484 -34.19 -12.54 13.36
C GLN A 484 -33.02 -11.66 13.83
N THR A 485 -32.92 -11.40 15.15
CA THR A 485 -31.75 -10.76 15.78
C THR A 485 -30.53 -11.67 15.76
N GLY A 486 -30.69 -12.98 15.98
CA GLY A 486 -29.61 -13.96 15.86
C GLY A 486 -29.03 -14.02 14.44
N LEU A 487 -29.86 -14.05 13.40
CA LEU A 487 -29.40 -14.08 12.01
C LEU A 487 -28.69 -12.78 11.58
N GLN A 488 -29.12 -11.61 12.07
CA GLN A 488 -28.42 -10.34 11.82
C GLN A 488 -27.07 -10.27 12.56
N GLN A 489 -26.99 -10.75 13.79
CA GLN A 489 -25.74 -10.81 14.57
C GLN A 489 -24.73 -11.80 13.96
N HIS A 490 -25.20 -12.92 13.42
CA HIS A 490 -24.34 -13.89 12.73
C HIS A 490 -23.84 -13.38 11.36
N ALA A 491 -24.66 -12.63 10.62
CA ALA A 491 -24.24 -11.99 9.37
C ALA A 491 -23.20 -10.88 9.61
N SER A 492 -23.40 -10.01 10.62
CA SER A 492 -22.41 -8.98 10.98
C SER A 492 -21.12 -9.58 11.52
N ALA A 493 -21.18 -10.69 12.27
CA ALA A 493 -20.00 -11.39 12.75
C ALA A 493 -19.23 -12.07 11.61
N ALA A 494 -19.92 -12.62 10.60
CA ALA A 494 -19.28 -13.21 9.42
C ALA A 494 -18.60 -12.15 8.54
N GLU A 495 -19.21 -10.97 8.40
CA GLU A 495 -18.66 -9.85 7.63
C GLU A 495 -17.45 -9.20 8.33
N GLN A 496 -17.53 -9.04 9.66
CA GLN A 496 -16.38 -8.62 10.49
C GLN A 496 -15.26 -9.67 10.48
N ALA A 497 -15.60 -10.97 10.55
CA ALA A 497 -14.62 -12.05 10.45
C ALA A 497 -13.96 -12.10 9.06
N ALA A 498 -14.69 -11.79 7.98
CA ALA A 498 -14.13 -11.71 6.63
C ALA A 498 -13.20 -10.50 6.45
N ALA A 499 -13.57 -9.34 7.00
CA ALA A 499 -12.72 -8.14 7.00
C ALA A 499 -11.44 -8.35 7.84
N GLN A 500 -11.57 -8.99 9.01
CA GLN A 500 -10.45 -9.35 9.86
C GLN A 500 -9.59 -10.45 9.24
N ALA A 501 -10.17 -11.41 8.52
CA ALA A 501 -9.44 -12.43 7.78
C ALA A 501 -8.66 -11.80 6.61
N ALA A 502 -9.21 -10.79 5.94
CA ALA A 502 -8.49 -10.03 4.90
C ALA A 502 -7.33 -9.22 5.51
N ALA A 503 -7.55 -8.56 6.65
CA ALA A 503 -6.50 -7.83 7.36
C ALA A 503 -5.42 -8.77 7.93
N ALA A 504 -5.80 -9.94 8.45
CA ALA A 504 -4.89 -10.96 8.93
C ALA A 504 -4.13 -11.64 7.78
N ALA A 505 -4.75 -11.83 6.62
CA ALA A 505 -4.09 -12.32 5.42
C ALA A 505 -3.06 -11.31 4.89
N ALA A 506 -3.37 -10.01 4.93
CA ALA A 506 -2.41 -8.95 4.61
C ALA A 506 -1.23 -8.94 5.62
N ALA A 507 -1.52 -9.00 6.91
CA ALA A 507 -0.49 -9.08 7.95
C ALA A 507 0.36 -10.37 7.86
N ALA A 508 -0.25 -11.49 7.48
CA ALA A 508 0.45 -12.76 7.26
C ALA A 508 1.30 -12.73 5.98
N ALA A 509 0.85 -12.04 4.93
CA ALA A 509 1.65 -11.80 3.72
C ALA A 509 2.87 -10.92 4.02
N ASP A 510 2.69 -9.85 4.81
CA ASP A 510 3.78 -8.99 5.26
C ASP A 510 4.78 -9.76 6.15
N ALA A 511 4.27 -10.61 7.05
CA ALA A 511 5.11 -11.47 7.89
C ALA A 511 5.85 -12.56 7.09
N ALA A 512 5.20 -13.14 6.07
CA ALA A 512 5.82 -14.12 5.18
C ALA A 512 6.90 -13.49 4.29
N ALA A 513 6.66 -12.29 3.78
CA ALA A 513 7.65 -11.50 3.05
C ALA A 513 8.84 -11.12 3.94
N ALA A 514 8.59 -10.72 5.19
CA ALA A 514 9.64 -10.44 6.18
C ALA A 514 10.46 -11.68 6.56
N ALA A 515 9.83 -12.86 6.64
CA ALA A 515 10.50 -14.14 6.92
C ALA A 515 11.34 -14.62 5.72
N GLN A 516 10.83 -14.48 4.50
CA GLN A 516 11.59 -14.78 3.28
C GLN A 516 12.77 -13.83 3.08
N ALA A 517 12.60 -12.54 3.39
CA ALA A 517 13.67 -11.56 3.41
C ALA A 517 14.72 -11.85 4.51
N ALA A 518 14.31 -12.38 5.67
CA ALA A 518 15.22 -12.82 6.73
C ALA A 518 16.08 -14.01 6.28
N ALA A 519 15.48 -14.99 5.61
CA ALA A 519 16.20 -16.15 5.07
C ALA A 519 17.19 -15.75 3.97
N ALA A 520 16.81 -14.82 3.09
CA ALA A 520 17.69 -14.29 2.05
C ALA A 520 18.82 -13.41 2.62
N ALA A 521 18.56 -12.65 3.68
CA ALA A 521 19.57 -11.84 4.37
C ALA A 521 20.62 -12.71 5.07
N ALA A 522 20.20 -13.78 5.76
CA ALA A 522 21.12 -14.74 6.37
C ALA A 522 22.03 -15.43 5.32
N GLN A 523 21.49 -15.72 4.13
CA GLN A 523 22.27 -16.25 3.01
C GLN A 523 23.27 -15.22 2.44
N ARG A 524 22.91 -13.94 2.42
CA ARG A 524 23.78 -12.85 1.92
C ARG A 524 24.86 -12.45 2.93
N GLU A 525 24.57 -12.52 4.22
CA GLU A 525 25.55 -12.26 5.30
C GLU A 525 26.62 -13.36 5.33
N GLN A 526 26.23 -14.62 5.10
CA GLN A 526 27.17 -15.73 4.91
C GLN A 526 27.99 -15.59 3.61
N ALA A 527 27.39 -15.10 2.52
CA ALA A 527 28.10 -14.81 1.27
C ALA A 527 29.06 -13.60 1.39
N ALA A 528 28.69 -12.59 2.19
CA ALA A 528 29.52 -11.43 2.48
C ALA A 528 30.67 -11.77 3.44
N ALA A 529 30.45 -12.64 4.43
CA ALA A 529 31.52 -13.17 5.29
C ALA A 529 32.52 -14.03 4.48
N ALA A 530 32.03 -14.80 3.50
CA ALA A 530 32.89 -15.53 2.55
C ALA A 530 33.67 -14.59 1.61
N ALA A 531 33.13 -13.42 1.28
CA ALA A 531 33.79 -12.41 0.45
C ALA A 531 34.77 -11.50 1.23
N ALA A 532 34.48 -11.20 2.50
CA ALA A 532 35.32 -10.37 3.37
C ALA A 532 36.61 -11.06 3.84
N GLY A 533 36.64 -12.41 3.85
CA GLY A 533 37.86 -13.19 4.08
C GLY A 533 38.96 -12.96 3.02
N GLY A 534 38.64 -12.34 1.87
CA GLY A 534 39.61 -11.98 0.84
C GLY A 534 40.22 -10.57 0.96
N GLY A 535 39.70 -9.72 1.85
CA GLY A 535 40.06 -8.28 1.90
C GLY A 535 40.95 -7.85 3.07
N SER A 536 41.24 -8.72 4.03
CA SER A 536 41.89 -8.36 5.30
C SER A 536 43.44 -8.40 5.29
N GLN A 537 44.08 -8.56 4.12
CA GLN A 537 45.55 -8.58 4.04
C GLN A 537 46.21 -7.19 3.94
N GLN A 538 45.45 -6.10 3.81
CA GLN A 538 46.01 -4.74 3.67
C GLN A 538 45.79 -3.80 4.87
N ALA A 539 44.95 -4.16 5.84
CA ALA A 539 44.68 -3.32 7.01
C ALA A 539 45.64 -3.58 8.19
N VAL A 540 46.17 -4.80 8.33
CA VAL A 540 47.04 -5.18 9.48
C VAL A 540 48.46 -4.58 9.37
N ALA A 541 48.88 -4.16 8.17
CA ALA A 541 50.19 -3.52 7.97
C ALA A 541 50.22 -2.03 8.37
N ALA A 542 49.07 -1.36 8.46
CA ALA A 542 49.00 0.07 8.76
C ALA A 542 48.95 0.35 10.29
N GLU A 543 48.45 -0.58 11.08
CA GLU A 543 48.27 -0.39 12.53
C GLU A 543 49.53 -0.79 13.34
N ALA A 544 50.43 -1.61 12.77
CA ALA A 544 51.72 -1.94 13.38
C ALA A 544 52.76 -0.81 13.32
N ALA A 545 52.58 0.19 12.45
CA ALA A 545 53.50 1.33 12.32
C ALA A 545 53.20 2.47 13.30
N ALA A 546 51.99 2.54 13.88
CA ALA A 546 51.58 3.62 14.78
C ALA A 546 51.77 3.30 16.27
N ALA A 547 51.94 2.02 16.65
CA ALA A 547 52.12 1.60 18.04
C ALA A 547 53.59 1.57 18.54
N GLY A 548 54.57 1.87 17.68
CA GLY A 548 56.00 1.80 18.00
C GLY A 548 56.59 2.98 18.78
N ALA A 549 55.79 3.98 19.16
CA ALA A 549 56.30 5.23 19.74
C ALA A 549 55.64 5.62 21.08
N THR A 550 55.17 4.68 21.89
CA THR A 550 54.82 4.94 23.30
C THR A 550 54.79 3.63 24.08
N ALA A 551 55.90 3.26 24.73
CA ALA A 551 55.92 2.48 25.99
C ALA A 551 57.37 2.10 26.36
N THR A 552 58.16 3.10 26.74
CA THR A 552 59.16 2.90 27.79
C THR A 552 58.42 3.00 29.12
N GLN A 553 58.74 2.13 30.07
CA GLN A 553 58.15 1.97 31.42
C GLN A 553 56.92 1.08 31.51
N ALA A 554 57.13 -0.18 31.88
CA ALA A 554 56.77 -0.70 33.20
C ALA A 554 57.07 -2.20 33.25
N ALA A 555 58.00 -2.56 34.12
CA ALA A 555 58.25 -3.93 34.51
C ALA A 555 57.33 -4.33 35.67
N ASP A 556 57.10 -5.64 35.73
CA ASP A 556 56.90 -6.45 36.94
C ASP A 556 55.47 -6.72 37.45
N VAL A 557 55.34 -7.92 38.04
CA VAL A 557 54.19 -8.56 38.73
C VAL A 557 53.12 -9.16 37.80
N GLY A 558 52.74 -10.45 37.85
CA GLY A 558 53.08 -11.57 38.70
C GLY A 558 52.09 -12.72 38.44
N GLN A 559 52.63 -13.93 38.29
CA GLN A 559 52.12 -15.26 38.67
C GLN A 559 50.61 -15.59 38.65
N GLY A 560 50.29 -16.76 38.08
CA GLY A 560 49.33 -17.68 38.73
C GLY A 560 48.57 -18.68 37.85
N ALA A 561 48.88 -19.97 38.06
CA ALA A 561 48.09 -21.20 37.80
C ALA A 561 47.89 -21.63 36.33
N ALA A 562 48.58 -22.62 35.74
CA ALA A 562 48.93 -24.01 36.12
C ALA A 562 47.84 -25.07 35.88
N ALA A 563 48.17 -26.00 34.95
CA ALA A 563 47.84 -27.44 34.83
C ALA A 563 47.60 -27.77 33.34
N GLY A 564 48.48 -28.44 32.57
CA GLY A 564 49.07 -29.77 32.80
C GLY A 564 48.08 -30.82 32.27
N VAL A 565 48.37 -31.77 31.37
CA VAL A 565 49.43 -32.80 31.32
C VAL A 565 49.38 -33.41 29.89
N GLN A 566 50.47 -33.73 29.16
CA GLN A 566 51.22 -35.00 29.15
C GLN A 566 52.42 -34.86 28.19
N HIS A 567 53.67 -34.91 28.69
CA HIS A 567 54.59 -36.06 28.77
C HIS A 567 55.23 -36.52 27.44
N ALA A 568 56.54 -36.28 27.28
CA ALA A 568 57.56 -37.34 27.17
C ALA A 568 58.98 -36.75 27.18
N GLU A 569 59.81 -37.26 28.09
CA GLU A 569 61.23 -36.98 28.31
C GLU A 569 62.14 -37.80 27.38
N ALA A 570 63.37 -37.31 27.19
CA ALA A 570 64.67 -38.04 27.28
C ALA A 570 65.68 -37.37 26.34
N GLY A 571 66.66 -36.62 26.85
CA GLY A 571 68.01 -37.12 27.20
C GLY A 571 68.97 -36.74 26.05
N GLY A 572 70.17 -36.19 26.21
CA GLY A 572 71.13 -36.05 27.30
C GLY A 572 72.51 -36.02 26.63
N GLY A 573 73.47 -35.22 27.13
CA GLY A 573 74.89 -35.40 26.80
C GLY A 573 75.65 -34.15 26.34
N ARG A 574 76.54 -33.66 27.21
CA ARG A 574 77.58 -32.65 26.96
C ARG A 574 78.90 -33.32 26.52
N SER A 575 79.61 -32.73 25.56
CA SER A 575 81.03 -32.31 25.62
C SER A 575 81.46 -31.80 24.22
N ALA A 576 81.78 -30.53 24.06
CA ALA A 576 83.13 -29.94 24.13
C ALA A 576 84.09 -30.42 23.03
N ALA A 577 84.28 -29.61 21.98
CA ALA A 577 85.60 -29.27 21.41
C ALA A 577 85.47 -28.30 20.21
N ALA A 578 86.40 -27.34 20.20
CA ALA A 578 87.07 -26.78 19.04
C ALA A 578 86.28 -25.89 18.07
N ASP A 579 86.55 -24.59 18.20
CA ASP A 579 87.31 -23.82 17.22
C ASP A 579 86.87 -23.79 15.75
N THR A 580 86.92 -22.54 15.26
CA THR A 580 87.07 -22.06 13.88
C THR A 580 85.83 -21.85 13.01
N ALA A 581 85.87 -20.68 12.36
CA ALA A 581 85.05 -20.17 11.27
C ALA A 581 83.62 -19.74 11.66
N SER A 582 83.41 -18.50 12.10
CA SER A 582 83.26 -17.31 11.24
C SER A 582 82.29 -17.52 10.08
N GLY A 583 81.08 -16.97 10.22
CA GLY A 583 80.17 -16.68 9.11
C GLY A 583 79.22 -17.81 8.73
N ALA A 584 78.34 -18.22 9.65
CA ALA A 584 77.12 -18.91 9.28
C ALA A 584 75.95 -17.95 9.53
N ASP A 585 75.26 -17.66 8.44
CA ASP A 585 74.24 -16.64 8.26
C ASP A 585 73.10 -16.79 9.29
N THR A 586 73.14 -15.96 10.35
CA THR A 586 72.10 -15.94 11.39
C THR A 586 70.75 -15.55 10.81
N ASP A 587 70.74 -14.84 9.68
CA ASP A 587 69.53 -14.52 8.92
C ASP A 587 68.94 -15.77 8.25
N ALA A 588 69.75 -16.72 7.78
CA ALA A 588 69.24 -17.94 7.14
C ALA A 588 68.56 -18.91 8.12
N VAL A 589 69.08 -19.02 9.35
CA VAL A 589 68.47 -19.85 10.41
C VAL A 589 67.19 -19.19 10.95
N GLN A 590 67.18 -17.87 11.08
CA GLN A 590 65.98 -17.12 11.46
C GLN A 590 64.90 -17.21 10.37
N GLN A 591 65.27 -17.06 9.09
CA GLN A 591 64.36 -17.21 7.96
C GLN A 591 63.76 -18.61 7.86
N ALA A 592 64.53 -19.66 8.15
CA ALA A 592 64.02 -21.04 8.18
C ALA A 592 63.03 -21.27 9.33
N SER A 593 63.28 -20.69 10.50
CA SER A 593 62.36 -20.75 11.65
C SER A 593 61.07 -19.97 11.38
N ASP A 594 61.17 -18.78 10.79
CA ASP A 594 60.02 -17.94 10.46
C ASP A 594 59.16 -18.60 9.36
N ALA A 595 59.79 -19.25 8.37
CA ALA A 595 59.09 -20.03 7.35
C ALA A 595 58.35 -21.25 7.94
N ALA A 596 58.95 -21.94 8.91
CA ALA A 596 58.30 -23.06 9.59
C ALA A 596 57.10 -22.61 10.44
N LEU A 597 57.22 -21.47 11.13
CA LEU A 597 56.13 -20.88 11.91
C LEU A 597 54.98 -20.39 11.01
N GLN A 598 55.31 -19.82 9.86
CA GLN A 598 54.31 -19.43 8.84
C GLN A 598 53.58 -20.64 8.27
N GLN A 599 54.28 -21.75 7.98
CA GLN A 599 53.65 -22.98 7.51
C GLN A 599 52.73 -23.61 8.57
N ALA A 600 53.17 -23.65 9.84
CA ALA A 600 52.34 -24.16 10.93
C ALA A 600 51.07 -23.30 11.14
N THR A 601 51.20 -21.98 11.06
CA THR A 601 50.07 -21.05 11.19
C THR A 601 49.09 -21.18 10.02
N ALA A 602 49.60 -21.35 8.80
CA ALA A 602 48.76 -21.57 7.61
C ALA A 602 48.00 -22.90 7.68
N ALA A 603 48.63 -23.97 8.19
CA ALA A 603 47.98 -25.26 8.38
C ALA A 603 46.88 -25.20 9.46
N GLN A 604 47.13 -24.50 10.57
CA GLN A 604 46.15 -24.26 11.62
C GLN A 604 44.93 -23.49 11.09
N GLN A 605 45.16 -22.45 10.28
CA GLN A 605 44.10 -21.63 9.68
C GLN A 605 43.23 -22.44 8.71
N GLN A 606 43.84 -23.30 7.90
CA GLN A 606 43.09 -24.16 6.98
C GLN A 606 42.14 -25.13 7.70
N VAL A 607 42.56 -25.68 8.85
CA VAL A 607 41.73 -26.57 9.65
C VAL A 607 40.56 -25.82 10.30
N THR A 608 40.80 -24.59 10.79
CA THR A 608 39.73 -23.77 11.39
C THR A 608 38.71 -23.29 10.35
N ASP A 609 39.17 -22.94 9.15
CA ASP A 609 38.30 -22.49 8.06
C ASP A 609 37.41 -23.64 7.56
N ALA A 610 37.97 -24.85 7.44
CA ALA A 610 37.22 -26.05 7.08
C ALA A 610 36.14 -26.40 8.12
N ALA A 611 36.46 -26.27 9.42
CA ALA A 611 35.51 -26.52 10.49
C ALA A 611 34.37 -25.48 10.53
N ALA A 612 34.69 -24.20 10.27
CA ALA A 612 33.71 -23.13 10.18
C ALA A 612 32.76 -23.30 8.98
N GLN A 613 33.28 -23.71 7.82
CA GLN A 613 32.48 -24.02 6.64
C GLN A 613 31.53 -25.19 6.87
N GLN A 614 31.99 -26.23 7.56
CA GLN A 614 31.15 -27.40 7.87
C GLN A 614 30.02 -27.07 8.87
N LEU A 615 30.30 -26.21 9.86
CA LEU A 615 29.28 -25.73 10.81
C LEU A 615 28.25 -24.82 10.11
N ALA A 616 28.68 -23.93 9.21
CA ALA A 616 27.79 -23.08 8.43
C ALA A 616 26.86 -23.90 7.52
N ALA A 617 27.37 -24.95 6.88
CA ALA A 617 26.58 -25.86 6.05
C ALA A 617 25.51 -26.61 6.85
N GLN A 618 25.83 -27.06 8.07
CA GLN A 618 24.87 -27.71 8.97
C GLN A 618 23.78 -26.74 9.44
N GLN A 619 24.14 -25.49 9.77
CA GLN A 619 23.17 -24.46 10.16
C GLN A 619 22.22 -24.08 9.00
N GLN A 620 22.73 -24.03 7.77
CA GLN A 620 21.94 -23.75 6.59
C GLN A 620 20.93 -24.87 6.28
N GLN A 621 21.34 -26.14 6.44
CA GLN A 621 20.43 -27.29 6.30
C GLN A 621 19.33 -27.29 7.39
N ALA A 622 19.68 -26.96 8.63
CA ALA A 622 18.71 -26.86 9.72
C ALA A 622 17.69 -25.72 9.50
N ALA A 623 18.14 -24.56 9.03
CA ALA A 623 17.27 -23.42 8.73
C ALA A 623 16.32 -23.69 7.54
N ALA A 624 16.81 -24.38 6.50
CA ALA A 624 15.98 -24.80 5.38
C ALA A 624 14.90 -25.81 5.80
N ALA A 625 15.24 -26.78 6.67
CA ALA A 625 14.29 -27.74 7.21
C ALA A 625 13.21 -27.07 8.07
N ALA A 626 13.59 -26.13 8.94
CA ALA A 626 12.64 -25.38 9.77
C ALA A 626 11.70 -24.49 8.94
N THR A 627 12.21 -23.87 7.87
CA THR A 627 11.40 -23.07 6.94
C THR A 627 10.39 -23.94 6.19
N ALA A 628 10.80 -25.11 5.72
CA ALA A 628 9.91 -26.05 5.05
C ALA A 628 8.78 -26.53 5.98
N GLN A 629 9.10 -26.81 7.25
CA GLN A 629 8.11 -27.19 8.27
C GLN A 629 7.12 -26.06 8.58
N ALA A 630 7.59 -24.80 8.64
CA ALA A 630 6.74 -23.64 8.86
C ALA A 630 5.78 -23.40 7.69
N VAL A 631 6.26 -23.53 6.44
CA VAL A 631 5.43 -23.41 5.23
C VAL A 631 4.36 -24.51 5.20
N ASP A 632 4.72 -25.75 5.53
CA ASP A 632 3.76 -26.86 5.57
C ASP A 632 2.69 -26.66 6.66
N ALA A 633 3.07 -26.13 7.83
CA ALA A 633 2.14 -25.80 8.91
C ALA A 633 1.15 -24.68 8.51
N VAL A 634 1.61 -23.66 7.79
CA VAL A 634 0.75 -22.59 7.26
C VAL A 634 -0.20 -23.14 6.19
N GLN A 635 0.31 -23.98 5.28
CA GLN A 635 -0.50 -24.62 4.24
C GLN A 635 -1.62 -25.47 4.87
N GLN A 636 -1.30 -26.25 5.92
CA GLN A 636 -2.27 -27.06 6.66
C GLN A 636 -3.31 -26.18 7.38
N ALA A 637 -2.92 -25.05 7.97
CA ALA A 637 -3.83 -24.12 8.62
C ALA A 637 -4.80 -23.45 7.63
N VAL A 638 -4.31 -23.07 6.44
CA VAL A 638 -5.14 -22.52 5.36
C VAL A 638 -6.15 -23.56 4.88
N MET A 639 -5.71 -24.81 4.65
CA MET A 639 -6.60 -25.90 4.23
C MET A 639 -7.66 -26.22 5.28
N ALA A 640 -7.29 -26.23 6.57
CA ALA A 640 -8.24 -26.43 7.67
C ALA A 640 -9.28 -25.30 7.73
N THR A 641 -8.87 -24.06 7.51
CA THR A 641 -9.75 -22.88 7.48
C THR A 641 -10.72 -22.96 6.30
N GLN A 642 -10.23 -23.33 5.12
CA GLN A 642 -11.08 -23.54 3.93
C GLN A 642 -12.08 -24.68 4.14
N GLN A 643 -11.68 -25.77 4.81
CA GLN A 643 -12.56 -26.90 5.12
C GLN A 643 -13.64 -26.52 6.15
N GLN A 644 -13.30 -25.70 7.15
CA GLN A 644 -14.28 -25.16 8.11
C GLN A 644 -15.27 -24.20 7.43
N ALA A 645 -14.80 -23.35 6.52
CA ALA A 645 -15.68 -22.47 5.73
C ALA A 645 -16.64 -23.28 4.84
N ALA A 646 -16.15 -24.35 4.20
CA ALA A 646 -16.99 -25.25 3.41
C ALA A 646 -18.04 -25.97 4.26
N LEU A 647 -17.67 -26.44 5.46
CA LEU A 647 -18.60 -27.05 6.42
C LEU A 647 -19.65 -26.05 6.90
N ALA A 648 -19.28 -24.80 7.17
CA ALA A 648 -20.22 -23.76 7.58
C ALA A 648 -21.25 -23.46 6.47
N VAL A 649 -20.81 -23.40 5.21
CA VAL A 649 -21.70 -23.24 4.05
C VAL A 649 -22.64 -24.45 3.90
N GLN A 650 -22.15 -25.67 4.12
CA GLN A 650 -22.95 -26.88 4.06
C GLN A 650 -23.99 -26.94 5.19
N GLN A 651 -23.63 -26.53 6.41
CA GLN A 651 -24.54 -26.44 7.55
C GLN A 651 -25.62 -25.38 7.34
N LEU A 652 -25.26 -24.24 6.74
CA LEU A 652 -26.23 -23.20 6.37
C LEU A 652 -27.25 -23.75 5.35
N ALA A 653 -26.77 -24.44 4.32
CA ALA A 653 -27.64 -25.07 3.32
C ALA A 653 -28.57 -26.14 3.93
N GLN A 654 -28.07 -26.92 4.90
CA GLN A 654 -28.88 -27.91 5.63
C GLN A 654 -29.93 -27.23 6.54
N ALA A 655 -29.58 -26.12 7.18
CA ALA A 655 -30.50 -25.35 8.01
C ALA A 655 -31.62 -24.72 7.16
N GLU A 656 -31.29 -24.18 5.99
CA GLU A 656 -32.27 -23.67 5.03
C GLU A 656 -33.21 -24.78 4.53
N GLN A 657 -32.66 -25.98 4.26
CA GLN A 657 -33.45 -27.13 3.84
C GLN A 657 -34.38 -27.64 4.95
N ALA A 658 -33.91 -27.69 6.20
CA ALA A 658 -34.73 -28.04 7.35
C ALA A 658 -35.85 -27.01 7.60
N ALA A 659 -35.55 -25.71 7.47
CA ALA A 659 -36.55 -24.64 7.56
C ALA A 659 -37.60 -24.73 6.44
N ALA A 660 -37.19 -25.09 5.23
CA ALA A 660 -38.09 -25.29 4.10
C ALA A 660 -39.04 -26.49 4.33
N ILE A 661 -38.53 -27.59 4.90
CA ILE A 661 -39.32 -28.77 5.25
C ILE A 661 -40.32 -28.44 6.37
N ALA A 662 -39.86 -27.78 7.44
CA ALA A 662 -40.74 -27.36 8.54
C ALA A 662 -41.86 -26.42 8.06
N GLY A 663 -41.53 -25.46 7.19
CA GLY A 663 -42.52 -24.56 6.58
C GLY A 663 -43.46 -25.26 5.58
N ALA A 664 -43.07 -26.39 4.99
CA ALA A 664 -43.95 -27.20 4.14
C ALA A 664 -44.92 -28.05 4.98
N GLU A 665 -44.46 -28.60 6.11
CA GLU A 665 -45.31 -29.33 7.04
C GLU A 665 -46.33 -28.42 7.74
N GLN A 666 -45.96 -27.19 8.07
CA GLN A 666 -46.85 -26.19 8.65
C GLN A 666 -47.92 -25.68 7.66
N ARG A 667 -47.71 -25.83 6.35
CA ARG A 667 -48.71 -25.54 5.30
C ARG A 667 -49.60 -26.73 4.96
N ARG A 668 -49.24 -27.94 5.39
CA ARG A 668 -50.04 -29.17 5.22
C ARG A 668 -50.95 -29.46 6.41
N ARG A 669 -50.63 -28.92 7.59
CA ARG A 669 -51.55 -28.82 8.73
C ARG A 669 -52.44 -27.61 8.54
#